data_AF-A0A6P6AM58-F1
#
_entry.id   AF-A0A6P6AM58-F1
#
_cell.length_a   1.000
_cell.length_b   1.000
_cell.length_c   1.000
_cell.angle_alpha   90.00
_cell.angle_beta   90.00
_cell.angle_gamma   90.00
#
_symmetry.space_group_name_H-M   'P 1'
#
loop_
_entity.id
_entity.type
_entity.pdbx_description
1 polymer ?
#
loop_
_entity_poly.entity_id
_entity_poly.type
_entity_poly.pdbx_seq_one_letter_code
_entity_poly.pdbx_strand_id
1 'polypeptide(L)'
;MDSLKKKGKMTAIFTNPKTSDMDNMVMRQTCTTPCCFFCIMKEPEPSLRRAGIASCFKEMPLNRDDQQHVLVLSGLWNIAMTQPDDPEFPSLGIFDCMASFIDKGINDRSWLLRDQNIYIPYYAAHVIGSYTMNKVEYAEKAVLAGVIPPLMELLRGKISWVEQRVAVRALGHLASYDKTFEAVAAYEEEVVRLGMHLASNCLDEVYVKFVGVKGKSKRSRYHCDLLTRGVGGLEMENRKAEEWASQLQCWSLYLLNCFACKERSLNLICKQEFLTDLSGMWGGLGNHSSPAGVGLIRILCYSKYGRKSISESKEVIKYLCHLSRSSDDWQYMGIDSFLLLLKDTDTRYKVIEIATMFLIDLVELKSLGDRSCLGETIAEALLLDYKQNKFRIKNSQVQKALQETWELKVERRKREKTMSEEKLEERRDLANLIKQQANHRFWLGDVEAAVKSYTEALDACPLKLRKERMVLYSNRAQCYLLLRDPDAAIRDSTRALCLSNPTNSHGKSLWRRSQAYDMKGLGKESLMDCIMFIINGRIYSETNKRVKIPYYAARMISKQMGVTWLFANAHSKATISHLRKVQESNDDYEINSNEDQQEYDEMMRMMKEKKSIASGEHILDYHKVAQSSLQLNLPKIQMVIYIVVPLAFVSVVFHDFLLWNASGVASGSFIFFRTFYALIPVWYMYNDRSASIQVIASRVVRLFFESKACFKLWTISPIEAAHSLGSYLRLFRLFLGFPIIHRLCSVLLGLKPEFLKPNLASYWADFNRRYSIPSDADLIRFDIGGDGSLREK
;
A
#
# COMPACT_ATOMS: atom_id res chain seq x y z
N MET A 1 -64.02 37.45 4.75
CA MET A 1 -62.88 38.23 5.27
C MET A 1 -61.66 37.33 5.33
N ASP A 2 -61.20 36.75 4.23
CA ASP A 2 -60.63 37.34 3.00
C ASP A 2 -59.11 37.37 3.01
N SER A 3 -58.59 36.81 1.91
CA SER A 3 -57.24 36.95 1.37
C SER A 3 -56.14 36.01 1.89
N LEU A 4 -56.28 34.75 1.50
CA LEU A 4 -55.19 33.86 1.07
C LEU A 4 -54.75 34.20 -0.36
N LYS A 5 -53.43 34.24 -0.62
CA LYS A 5 -52.70 33.99 -1.90
C LYS A 5 -51.23 34.40 -1.67
N LYS A 6 -50.15 33.68 -1.97
CA LYS A 6 -49.85 32.50 -2.80
C LYS A 6 -48.57 31.85 -2.24
N LYS A 7 -48.58 30.53 -2.00
CA LYS A 7 -47.39 29.66 -2.02
C LYS A 7 -47.63 28.60 -3.09
N GLY A 8 -46.86 28.64 -4.17
CA GLY A 8 -46.92 27.64 -5.24
C GLY A 8 -46.14 26.39 -4.84
N LYS A 9 -46.84 25.32 -4.47
CA LYS A 9 -46.37 23.94 -4.53
C LYS A 9 -46.55 23.45 -5.97
N MET A 10 -45.52 22.87 -6.58
CA MET A 10 -45.66 22.02 -7.76
C MET A 10 -45.32 20.59 -7.34
N THR A 11 -46.38 19.82 -7.07
CA THR A 11 -46.35 18.37 -6.90
C THR A 11 -46.45 17.69 -8.26
N ALA A 12 -45.65 16.63 -8.42
CA ALA A 12 -45.63 15.73 -9.57
C ALA A 12 -46.99 15.09 -9.83
N ILE A 13 -47.36 14.99 -11.11
CA ILE A 13 -48.44 14.14 -11.61
C ILE A 13 -47.81 13.13 -12.58
N PHE A 14 -47.79 11.87 -12.16
CA PHE A 14 -47.65 10.72 -13.03
C PHE A 14 -49.04 10.37 -13.57
N THR A 15 -49.21 10.37 -14.89
CA THR A 15 -50.31 9.67 -15.57
C THR A 15 -49.69 8.74 -16.63
N ASN A 16 -49.87 7.43 -16.44
CA ASN A 16 -49.50 6.37 -17.39
C ASN A 16 -50.29 6.53 -18.71
N PRO A 17 -49.65 6.47 -19.89
CA PRO A 17 -50.36 6.18 -21.14
C PRO A 17 -50.51 4.67 -21.34
N LYS A 18 -51.67 4.29 -21.88
CA LYS A 18 -52.10 2.93 -22.16
C LYS A 18 -51.21 2.27 -23.23
N THR A 19 -51.03 0.97 -23.06
CA THR A 19 -50.40 0.03 -23.99
C THR A 19 -51.24 -0.12 -25.26
N SER A 20 -51.00 0.71 -26.28
CA SER A 20 -51.26 0.42 -27.70
C SER A 20 -50.90 1.61 -28.61
N ASP A 21 -49.68 2.14 -28.50
CA ASP A 21 -49.09 3.07 -29.50
C ASP A 21 -47.54 3.12 -29.36
N MET A 22 -46.93 2.02 -28.92
CA MET A 22 -45.48 1.87 -28.76
C MET A 22 -44.89 1.06 -29.92
N ASP A 23 -45.02 1.52 -31.16
CA ASP A 23 -44.27 0.90 -32.27
C ASP A 23 -43.76 1.85 -33.36
N ASN A 24 -43.93 3.18 -33.27
CA ASN A 24 -43.43 4.07 -34.34
C ASN A 24 -42.94 5.45 -33.89
N MET A 25 -42.00 5.50 -32.93
CA MET A 25 -41.22 6.73 -32.71
C MET A 25 -39.80 6.47 -32.18
N VAL A 26 -39.05 5.57 -32.83
CA VAL A 26 -37.58 5.59 -32.78
C VAL A 26 -37.09 6.56 -33.85
N MET A 27 -37.17 7.86 -33.56
CA MET A 27 -36.37 8.84 -34.28
C MET A 27 -34.90 8.62 -33.88
N ARG A 28 -34.17 7.86 -34.70
CA ARG A 28 -32.70 7.86 -34.70
C ARG A 28 -32.27 9.31 -34.95
N GLN A 29 -31.80 10.01 -33.92
CA GLN A 29 -31.00 11.22 -34.15
C GLN A 29 -29.78 10.78 -34.97
N THR A 30 -29.77 11.14 -36.25
CA THR A 30 -28.62 10.93 -37.13
C THR A 30 -27.50 11.83 -36.65
N CYS A 31 -26.40 11.22 -36.17
CA CYS A 31 -25.19 11.96 -35.84
C CYS A 31 -24.69 12.65 -37.11
N THR A 32 -24.60 13.97 -37.08
CA THR A 32 -24.17 14.80 -38.22
C THR A 32 -22.64 14.92 -38.31
N THR A 33 -21.90 14.42 -37.32
CA THR A 33 -20.43 14.45 -37.29
C THR A 33 -19.87 13.32 -38.16
N PRO A 34 -19.15 13.64 -39.26
CA PRO A 34 -18.43 12.64 -40.04
C PRO A 34 -17.45 11.88 -39.13
N CYS A 35 -17.38 10.54 -39.27
CA CYS A 35 -16.43 9.70 -38.51
C CYS A 35 -16.58 9.75 -36.97
N CYS A 36 -17.79 9.99 -36.44
CA CYS A 36 -18.04 9.96 -34.99
C CYS A 36 -17.63 8.62 -34.36
N PHE A 37 -16.65 8.67 -33.43
CA PHE A 37 -16.14 7.49 -32.74
C PHE A 37 -17.24 6.68 -32.04
N PHE A 38 -18.21 7.35 -31.40
CA PHE A 38 -19.31 6.67 -30.71
C PHE A 38 -20.29 5.98 -31.66
N CYS A 39 -20.47 6.49 -32.87
CA CYS A 39 -21.27 5.84 -33.90
C CYS A 39 -20.54 4.61 -34.44
N ILE A 40 -19.24 4.73 -34.69
CA ILE A 40 -18.39 3.62 -35.11
C ILE A 40 -18.40 2.50 -34.06
N MET A 41 -18.28 2.82 -32.77
CA MET A 41 -18.33 1.83 -31.69
C MET A 41 -19.68 1.09 -31.59
N LYS A 42 -20.76 1.67 -32.12
CA LYS A 42 -22.10 1.05 -32.19
C LYS A 42 -22.34 0.25 -33.48
N GLU A 43 -21.40 0.26 -34.41
CA GLU A 43 -21.49 -0.51 -35.66
C GLU A 43 -21.57 -2.01 -35.33
N PRO A 44 -22.67 -2.70 -35.69
CA PRO A 44 -22.84 -4.13 -35.39
C PRO A 44 -21.80 -5.00 -36.11
N GLU A 45 -21.43 -4.65 -37.35
CA GLU A 45 -20.50 -5.45 -38.14
C GLU A 45 -19.04 -5.25 -37.66
N PRO A 46 -18.38 -6.30 -37.12
CA PRO A 46 -17.04 -6.15 -36.55
C PRO A 46 -15.97 -5.69 -37.55
N SER A 47 -16.07 -6.10 -38.81
CA SER A 47 -15.13 -5.71 -39.87
C SER A 47 -15.25 -4.21 -40.19
N LEU A 48 -16.47 -3.71 -40.37
CA LEU A 48 -16.76 -2.29 -40.60
C LEU A 48 -16.40 -1.44 -39.38
N ARG A 49 -16.71 -1.92 -38.17
CA ARG A 49 -16.33 -1.25 -36.93
C ARG A 49 -14.82 -1.10 -36.81
N ARG A 50 -14.06 -2.18 -37.03
CA ARG A 50 -12.59 -2.17 -36.94
C ARG A 50 -11.97 -1.25 -38.00
N ALA A 51 -12.46 -1.30 -39.24
CA ALA A 51 -12.01 -0.40 -40.30
C ALA A 51 -12.32 1.07 -39.96
N GLY A 52 -13.52 1.35 -39.44
CA GLY A 52 -13.93 2.66 -38.97
C GLY A 52 -13.06 3.18 -37.83
N ILE A 53 -12.76 2.35 -36.83
CA ILE A 53 -11.87 2.72 -35.70
C ILE A 53 -10.47 3.06 -36.22
N ALA A 54 -9.92 2.24 -37.12
CA ALA A 54 -8.60 2.49 -37.69
C ALA A 54 -8.55 3.80 -38.49
N SER A 55 -9.60 4.13 -39.26
CA SER A 55 -9.69 5.44 -39.94
C SER A 55 -9.81 6.58 -38.93
N CYS A 56 -10.65 6.41 -37.91
CA CYS A 56 -10.86 7.38 -36.85
C CYS A 56 -9.56 7.72 -36.12
N PHE A 57 -8.75 6.72 -35.74
CA PHE A 57 -7.45 6.94 -35.11
C PHE A 57 -6.46 7.70 -35.99
N LYS A 58 -6.54 7.58 -37.31
CA LYS A 58 -5.69 8.36 -38.24
C LYS A 58 -6.16 9.79 -38.42
N GLU A 59 -7.47 10.01 -38.48
CA GLU A 59 -8.06 11.32 -38.79
C GLU A 59 -8.19 12.23 -37.56
N MET A 60 -8.46 11.65 -36.38
CA MET A 60 -8.74 12.39 -35.13
C MET A 60 -7.66 13.44 -34.79
N PRO A 61 -6.35 13.12 -34.79
CA PRO A 61 -5.33 14.12 -34.46
C PRO A 61 -5.22 15.25 -35.50
N LEU A 62 -5.61 15.00 -36.76
CA LEU A 62 -5.52 15.97 -37.86
C LEU A 62 -6.67 16.97 -37.85
N ASN A 63 -7.85 16.55 -37.37
CA ASN A 63 -9.04 17.41 -37.31
C ASN A 63 -8.86 18.56 -36.30
N ARG A 64 -9.24 19.78 -36.70
CA ARG A 64 -9.02 21.00 -35.91
C ARG A 64 -10.17 21.35 -34.94
N ASP A 65 -11.37 20.82 -35.16
CA ASP A 65 -12.60 21.41 -34.58
C ASP A 65 -13.53 20.45 -33.84
N ASP A 66 -13.08 19.25 -33.43
CA ASP A 66 -13.95 18.32 -32.69
C ASP A 66 -13.83 18.46 -31.16
N GLN A 67 -14.87 19.02 -30.54
CA GLN A 67 -15.02 19.16 -29.09
C GLN A 67 -15.18 17.82 -28.35
N GLN A 68 -15.38 16.71 -29.06
CA GLN A 68 -15.63 15.39 -28.47
C GLN A 68 -14.36 14.58 -28.17
N HIS A 69 -13.18 15.01 -28.64
CA HIS A 69 -11.93 14.26 -28.48
C HIS A 69 -11.62 13.89 -27.01
N VAL A 70 -11.88 14.79 -26.07
CA VAL A 70 -11.67 14.55 -24.63
C VAL A 70 -12.55 13.41 -24.11
N LEU A 71 -13.82 13.36 -24.54
CA LEU A 71 -14.74 12.30 -24.17
C LEU A 71 -14.30 10.96 -24.76
N VAL A 72 -13.86 10.96 -26.02
CA VAL A 72 -13.32 9.77 -26.69
C VAL A 72 -12.09 9.24 -25.95
N LEU A 73 -11.09 10.09 -25.70
CA LEU A 73 -9.85 9.67 -25.04
C LEU A 73 -10.05 9.25 -23.58
N SER A 74 -10.94 9.93 -22.85
CA SER A 74 -11.36 9.48 -21.51
C SER A 74 -12.01 8.10 -21.57
N GLY A 75 -12.86 7.83 -22.57
CA GLY A 75 -13.44 6.52 -22.82
C GLY A 75 -12.39 5.44 -23.15
N LEU A 76 -11.48 5.75 -24.08
CA LEU A 76 -10.36 4.87 -24.47
C LEU A 76 -9.47 4.54 -23.28
N TRP A 77 -9.17 5.52 -22.42
CA TRP A 77 -8.40 5.30 -21.21
C TRP A 77 -9.12 4.36 -20.23
N ASN A 78 -10.42 4.53 -20.02
CA ASN A 78 -11.20 3.61 -19.18
C ASN A 78 -11.19 2.18 -19.74
N ILE A 79 -11.27 2.02 -21.06
CA ILE A 79 -11.16 0.70 -21.71
C ILE A 79 -9.75 0.13 -21.52
N ALA A 80 -8.70 0.92 -21.79
CA ALA A 80 -7.31 0.50 -21.62
C ALA A 80 -7.00 0.07 -20.17
N MET A 81 -7.63 0.70 -19.18
CA MET A 81 -7.44 0.32 -17.77
C MET A 81 -8.24 -0.91 -17.35
N THR A 82 -9.41 -1.13 -17.94
CA THR A 82 -10.28 -2.29 -17.60
C THR A 82 -9.90 -3.53 -18.39
N GLN A 83 -9.37 -3.35 -19.60
CA GLN A 83 -9.00 -4.40 -20.55
C GLN A 83 -7.62 -4.11 -21.18
N PRO A 84 -6.55 -4.03 -20.36
CA PRO A 84 -5.21 -3.69 -20.83
C PRO A 84 -4.61 -4.74 -21.79
N ASP A 85 -5.14 -5.96 -21.75
CA ASP A 85 -4.69 -7.10 -22.54
C ASP A 85 -5.52 -7.32 -23.82
N ASP A 86 -6.52 -6.46 -24.08
CA ASP A 86 -7.32 -6.51 -25.30
C ASP A 86 -6.52 -6.00 -26.51
N PRO A 87 -6.32 -6.84 -27.55
CA PRO A 87 -5.56 -6.45 -28.73
C PRO A 87 -6.32 -5.51 -29.67
N GLU A 88 -7.62 -5.26 -29.51
CA GLU A 88 -8.44 -4.55 -30.48
C GLU A 88 -7.82 -3.20 -30.85
N PHE A 89 -7.73 -2.25 -29.92
CA PHE A 89 -7.17 -0.92 -30.22
C PHE A 89 -5.66 -0.91 -30.50
N PRO A 90 -4.80 -1.66 -29.78
CA PRO A 90 -3.39 -1.82 -30.14
C PRO A 90 -3.18 -2.32 -31.57
N SER A 91 -4.08 -3.15 -32.10
CA SER A 91 -4.00 -3.64 -33.49
C SER A 91 -4.47 -2.63 -34.54
N LEU A 92 -5.16 -1.55 -34.14
CA LEU A 92 -5.82 -0.60 -35.04
C LEU A 92 -5.12 0.77 -35.10
N GLY A 93 -3.94 0.92 -34.48
CA GLY A 93 -3.15 2.16 -34.55
C GLY A 93 -3.43 3.16 -33.42
N ILE A 94 -3.89 2.69 -32.25
CA ILE A 94 -4.12 3.59 -31.10
C ILE A 94 -2.85 4.30 -30.66
N PHE A 95 -1.68 3.66 -30.74
CA PHE A 95 -0.42 4.27 -30.31
C PHE A 95 0.00 5.44 -31.19
N ASP A 96 -0.14 5.32 -32.52
CA ASP A 96 0.12 6.41 -33.46
C ASP A 96 -0.79 7.62 -33.19
N CYS A 97 -2.08 7.34 -32.92
CA CYS A 97 -3.07 8.35 -32.56
C CYS A 97 -2.70 9.07 -31.26
N MET A 98 -2.35 8.31 -30.20
CA MET A 98 -1.98 8.89 -28.91
C MET A 98 -0.68 9.70 -29.00
N ALA A 99 0.33 9.20 -29.72
CA ALA A 99 1.58 9.93 -29.95
C ALA A 99 1.34 11.26 -30.65
N SER A 100 0.51 11.25 -31.70
CA SER A 100 0.14 12.44 -32.47
C SER A 100 -0.62 13.48 -31.63
N PHE A 101 -1.51 13.02 -30.74
CA PHE A 101 -2.23 13.92 -29.83
C PHE A 101 -1.32 14.57 -28.78
N ILE A 102 -0.35 13.83 -28.25
CA ILE A 102 0.64 14.39 -27.33
C ILE A 102 1.49 15.43 -28.06
N ASP A 103 2.01 15.10 -29.25
CA ASP A 103 2.82 16.01 -30.06
C ASP A 103 2.07 17.31 -30.40
N LYS A 104 0.82 17.20 -30.86
CA LYS A 104 -0.06 18.35 -31.10
C LYS A 104 -0.27 19.20 -29.85
N GLY A 105 -0.48 18.56 -28.70
CA GLY A 105 -0.63 19.26 -27.42
C GLY A 105 0.62 20.01 -26.97
N ILE A 106 1.81 19.51 -27.30
CA ILE A 106 3.09 20.17 -26.98
C ILE A 106 3.38 21.32 -27.95
N ASN A 107 3.13 21.11 -29.24
CA ASN A 107 3.58 22.02 -30.30
C ASN A 107 2.54 23.09 -30.69
N ASP A 108 1.25 22.87 -30.44
CA ASP A 108 0.18 23.83 -30.72
C ASP A 108 -0.50 24.29 -29.43
N ARG A 109 0.06 25.33 -28.81
CA ARG A 109 -0.48 25.95 -27.59
C ARG A 109 -1.88 26.53 -27.81
N SER A 110 -2.18 27.02 -29.02
CA SER A 110 -3.51 27.59 -29.32
C SER A 110 -4.58 26.51 -29.36
N TRP A 111 -4.23 25.32 -29.85
CA TRP A 111 -5.09 24.15 -29.83
C TRP A 111 -5.22 23.58 -28.41
N LEU A 112 -4.12 23.49 -27.65
CA LEU A 112 -4.13 22.94 -26.30
C LEU A 112 -5.03 23.74 -25.35
N LEU A 113 -5.01 25.07 -25.44
CA LEU A 113 -5.79 25.97 -24.58
C LEU A 113 -7.24 26.16 -25.06
N ARG A 114 -7.62 25.56 -26.20
CA ARG A 114 -8.99 25.62 -26.72
C ARG A 114 -9.88 24.61 -26.02
N ASP A 115 -11.06 25.05 -25.62
CA ASP A 115 -12.12 24.22 -25.01
C ASP A 115 -11.59 23.32 -23.88
N GLN A 116 -11.60 22.00 -24.08
CA GLN A 116 -11.13 21.01 -23.12
C GLN A 116 -9.85 20.28 -23.58
N ASN A 117 -9.17 20.75 -24.61
CA ASN A 117 -8.02 20.03 -25.18
C ASN A 117 -6.84 19.86 -24.21
N ILE A 118 -6.78 20.67 -23.15
CA ILE A 118 -5.78 20.55 -22.08
C ILE A 118 -5.74 19.16 -21.41
N TYR A 119 -6.85 18.40 -21.44
CA TYR A 119 -6.90 17.04 -20.89
C TYR A 119 -6.35 15.96 -21.84
N ILE A 120 -6.21 16.26 -23.13
CA ILE A 120 -5.90 15.25 -24.16
C ILE A 120 -4.51 14.62 -23.95
N PRO A 121 -3.41 15.38 -23.77
CA PRO A 121 -2.09 14.78 -23.57
C PRO A 121 -2.03 13.86 -22.34
N TYR A 122 -2.74 14.22 -21.27
CA TYR A 122 -2.87 13.39 -20.07
C TYR A 122 -3.50 12.03 -20.38
N TYR A 123 -4.67 12.02 -21.03
CA TYR A 123 -5.34 10.76 -21.37
C TYR A 123 -4.54 9.93 -22.37
N ALA A 124 -3.94 10.58 -23.37
CA ALA A 124 -3.15 9.91 -24.40
C ALA A 124 -1.95 9.16 -23.80
N ALA A 125 -1.17 9.82 -22.94
CA ALA A 125 -0.04 9.19 -22.25
C ALA A 125 -0.50 8.07 -21.30
N HIS A 126 -1.67 8.24 -20.65
CA HIS A 126 -2.26 7.21 -19.82
C HIS A 126 -2.69 5.96 -20.60
N VAL A 127 -3.29 6.14 -21.78
CA VAL A 127 -3.67 5.04 -22.68
C VAL A 127 -2.43 4.24 -23.08
N ILE A 128 -1.37 4.92 -23.52
CA ILE A 128 -0.09 4.27 -23.87
C ILE A 128 0.40 3.45 -22.68
N GLY A 129 0.59 4.09 -21.51
CA GLY A 129 1.10 3.41 -20.33
C GLY A 129 0.20 2.29 -19.82
N SER A 130 -1.09 2.26 -20.14
CA SER A 130 -2.02 1.22 -19.70
C SER A 130 -1.93 -0.04 -20.56
N TYR A 131 -1.86 0.11 -21.88
CA TYR A 131 -1.68 -1.04 -22.78
C TYR A 131 -0.28 -1.64 -22.69
N THR A 132 0.75 -0.83 -22.42
CA THR A 132 2.14 -1.31 -22.38
C THR A 132 2.55 -1.91 -21.04
N MET A 133 1.64 -2.06 -20.06
CA MET A 133 2.03 -2.46 -18.71
C MET A 133 2.19 -3.97 -18.51
N ASN A 134 1.46 -4.80 -19.28
CA ASN A 134 1.41 -6.24 -19.09
C ASN A 134 2.01 -7.04 -20.25
N LYS A 135 1.92 -6.53 -21.50
CA LYS A 135 2.32 -7.24 -22.72
C LYS A 135 3.46 -6.56 -23.44
N VAL A 136 4.55 -7.32 -23.63
CA VAL A 136 5.73 -6.85 -24.36
C VAL A 136 5.41 -6.54 -25.82
N GLU A 137 4.49 -7.27 -26.46
CA GLU A 137 4.12 -7.04 -27.87
C GLU A 137 3.44 -5.68 -28.06
N TYR A 138 2.73 -5.19 -27.04
CA TYR A 138 2.10 -3.86 -27.07
C TYR A 138 3.13 -2.76 -26.82
N ALA A 139 4.10 -3.00 -25.94
CA ALA A 139 5.25 -2.13 -25.78
C ALA A 139 6.06 -2.00 -27.09
N GLU A 140 6.36 -3.11 -27.77
CA GLU A 140 7.05 -3.11 -29.07
C GLU A 140 6.28 -2.29 -30.11
N LYS A 141 4.97 -2.50 -30.24
CA LYS A 141 4.11 -1.71 -31.14
C LYS A 141 4.10 -0.22 -30.78
N ALA A 142 4.05 0.12 -29.50
CA ALA A 142 4.07 1.52 -29.06
C ALA A 142 5.41 2.19 -29.42
N VAL A 143 6.54 1.49 -29.23
CA VAL A 143 7.86 1.98 -29.65
C VAL A 143 7.91 2.21 -31.17
N LEU A 144 7.42 1.26 -31.97
CA LEU A 144 7.36 1.38 -33.44
C LEU A 144 6.48 2.56 -33.90
N ALA A 145 5.41 2.86 -33.16
CA ALA A 145 4.55 4.02 -33.39
C ALA A 145 5.17 5.37 -32.95
N GLY A 146 6.41 5.38 -32.45
CA GLY A 146 7.13 6.61 -32.11
C GLY A 146 6.62 7.30 -30.85
N VAL A 147 6.12 6.57 -29.85
CA VAL A 147 5.59 7.19 -28.61
C VAL A 147 6.67 7.81 -27.70
N ILE A 148 7.93 7.40 -27.82
CA ILE A 148 8.99 7.80 -26.86
C ILE A 148 9.30 9.31 -26.93
N PRO A 149 9.59 9.93 -28.10
CA PRO A 149 9.86 11.36 -28.17
C PRO A 149 8.76 12.26 -27.55
N PRO A 150 7.46 12.10 -27.86
CA PRO A 150 6.42 12.92 -27.23
C PRO A 150 6.28 12.65 -25.73
N LEU A 151 6.49 11.41 -25.26
CA LEU A 151 6.53 11.11 -23.82
C LEU A 151 7.72 11.78 -23.11
N MET A 152 8.89 11.86 -23.77
CA MET A 152 10.05 12.57 -23.23
C MET A 152 9.79 14.07 -23.08
N GLU A 153 9.08 14.70 -24.03
CA GLU A 153 8.66 16.11 -23.91
C GLU A 153 7.71 16.35 -22.73
N LEU A 154 6.77 15.42 -22.49
CA LEU A 154 5.93 15.49 -21.29
C LEU A 154 6.76 15.30 -20.01
N LEU A 155 7.73 14.38 -20.00
CA LEU A 155 8.64 14.15 -18.87
C LEU A 155 9.49 15.40 -18.55
N ARG A 156 9.94 16.14 -19.59
CA ARG A 156 10.63 17.43 -19.47
C ARG A 156 9.76 18.53 -18.83
N GLY A 157 8.46 18.28 -18.63
CA GLY A 157 7.55 19.21 -17.96
C GLY A 157 6.98 20.29 -18.87
N LYS A 158 6.88 20.04 -20.18
CA LYS A 158 6.32 20.99 -21.16
C LYS A 158 4.88 21.45 -20.86
N ILE A 159 4.11 20.63 -20.13
CA ILE A 159 2.73 20.94 -19.73
C ILE A 159 2.64 21.15 -18.22
N SER A 160 2.56 20.08 -17.43
CA SER A 160 2.56 20.16 -15.96
C SER A 160 3.00 18.86 -15.30
N TRP A 161 3.10 18.88 -13.97
CA TRP A 161 3.40 17.72 -13.14
C TRP A 161 2.38 16.57 -13.33
N VAL A 162 1.15 16.88 -13.74
CA VAL A 162 0.11 15.90 -14.03
C VAL A 162 0.48 15.05 -15.25
N GLU A 163 1.00 15.68 -16.30
CA GLU A 163 1.45 15.00 -17.51
C GLU A 163 2.80 14.29 -17.28
N GLN A 164 3.71 14.88 -16.50
CA GLN A 164 4.96 14.21 -16.10
C GLN A 164 4.70 12.88 -15.38
N ARG A 165 3.71 12.85 -14.48
CA ARG A 165 3.29 11.64 -13.75
C ARG A 165 2.92 10.50 -14.70
N VAL A 166 2.18 10.78 -15.76
CA VAL A 166 1.70 9.73 -16.67
C VAL A 166 2.76 9.36 -17.70
N ALA A 167 3.59 10.32 -18.10
CA ALA A 167 4.73 10.10 -18.97
C ALA A 167 5.78 9.20 -18.33
N VAL A 168 6.17 9.47 -17.07
CA VAL A 168 7.16 8.65 -16.35
C VAL A 168 6.66 7.21 -16.15
N ARG A 169 5.36 7.02 -15.91
CA ARG A 169 4.74 5.69 -15.85
C ARG A 169 4.85 4.94 -17.17
N ALA A 170 4.46 5.59 -18.27
CA ALA A 170 4.51 4.98 -19.60
C ALA A 170 5.93 4.62 -20.01
N LEU A 171 6.89 5.54 -19.81
CA LEU A 171 8.31 5.29 -20.06
C LEU A 171 8.87 4.18 -19.17
N GLY A 172 8.45 4.10 -17.90
CA GLY A 172 8.82 3.02 -16.99
C GLY A 172 8.38 1.65 -17.51
N HIS A 173 7.14 1.51 -17.98
CA HIS A 173 6.67 0.25 -18.57
C HIS A 173 7.45 -0.11 -19.84
N LEU A 174 7.71 0.87 -20.72
CA LEU A 174 8.52 0.65 -21.93
C LEU A 174 9.97 0.25 -21.59
N ALA A 175 10.56 0.82 -20.54
CA ALA A 175 11.90 0.46 -20.08
C ALA A 175 11.95 -0.89 -19.35
N SER A 176 10.81 -1.41 -18.88
CA SER A 176 10.78 -2.63 -18.07
C SER A 176 11.09 -3.90 -18.87
N TYR A 177 10.79 -3.92 -20.16
CA TYR A 177 11.02 -5.08 -21.03
C TYR A 177 12.36 -4.99 -21.75
N ASP A 178 13.07 -6.12 -21.84
CA ASP A 178 14.35 -6.20 -22.55
C ASP A 178 14.25 -5.79 -24.01
N LYS A 179 13.15 -6.17 -24.68
CA LYS A 179 12.94 -5.87 -26.11
C LYS A 179 12.77 -4.40 -26.44
N THR A 180 12.23 -3.61 -25.51
CA THR A 180 11.94 -2.18 -25.73
C THR A 180 12.87 -1.26 -24.95
N PHE A 181 13.70 -1.81 -24.05
CA PHE A 181 14.61 -1.06 -23.21
C PHE A 181 15.56 -0.19 -24.04
N GLU A 182 16.21 -0.72 -25.07
CA GLU A 182 17.19 0.03 -25.86
C GLU A 182 16.59 1.25 -26.55
N ALA A 183 15.30 1.21 -26.91
CA ALA A 183 14.63 2.37 -27.49
C ALA A 183 14.45 3.52 -26.47
N VAL A 184 14.20 3.20 -25.19
CA VAL A 184 14.17 4.19 -24.11
C VAL A 184 15.60 4.62 -23.73
N ALA A 185 16.54 3.66 -23.72
CA ALA A 185 17.94 3.90 -23.41
C ALA A 185 18.67 4.75 -24.47
N ALA A 186 18.10 4.93 -25.66
CA ALA A 186 18.54 5.95 -26.61
C ALA A 186 18.53 7.38 -26.00
N TYR A 187 17.73 7.60 -24.95
CA TYR A 187 17.66 8.85 -24.17
C TYR A 187 18.27 8.70 -22.75
N GLU A 188 19.10 7.68 -22.51
CA GLU A 188 19.53 7.21 -21.17
C GLU A 188 19.96 8.32 -20.22
N GLU A 189 20.95 9.15 -20.59
CA GLU A 189 21.47 10.17 -19.67
C GLU A 189 20.37 11.18 -19.28
N GLU A 190 19.55 11.60 -20.23
CA GLU A 190 18.50 12.57 -20.01
C GLU A 190 17.36 11.97 -19.18
N VAL A 191 16.87 10.78 -19.56
CA VAL A 191 15.73 10.14 -18.89
C VAL A 191 16.06 9.78 -17.44
N VAL A 192 17.30 9.36 -17.17
CA VAL A 192 17.79 9.09 -15.80
C VAL A 192 17.88 10.40 -15.00
N ARG A 193 18.44 11.48 -15.56
CA ARG A 193 18.50 12.78 -14.86
C ARG A 193 17.12 13.34 -14.55
N LEU A 194 16.17 13.27 -15.50
CA LEU A 194 14.79 13.68 -15.28
C LEU A 194 14.09 12.81 -14.23
N GLY A 195 14.28 11.49 -14.28
CA GLY A 195 13.75 10.56 -13.28
C GLY A 195 14.26 10.85 -11.86
N MET A 196 15.57 11.08 -11.71
CA MET A 196 16.17 11.48 -10.43
C MET A 196 15.64 12.84 -9.94
N HIS A 197 15.52 13.81 -10.85
CA HIS A 197 14.99 15.13 -10.54
C HIS A 197 13.54 15.07 -10.06
N LEU A 198 12.67 14.34 -10.78
CA LEU A 198 11.27 14.15 -10.40
C LEU A 198 11.14 13.40 -9.07
N ALA A 199 11.88 12.31 -8.87
CA ALA A 199 11.85 11.57 -7.61
C ALA A 199 12.19 12.47 -6.41
N SER A 200 13.15 13.38 -6.58
CA SER A 200 13.63 14.25 -5.49
C SER A 200 12.76 15.49 -5.27
N ASN A 201 12.13 16.05 -6.32
CA ASN A 201 11.51 17.37 -6.26
C ASN A 201 9.98 17.37 -6.44
N CYS A 202 9.36 16.28 -6.90
CA CYS A 202 7.94 16.28 -7.25
C CYS A 202 7.03 16.66 -6.06
N LEU A 203 7.38 16.30 -4.83
CA LEU A 203 6.60 16.65 -3.65
C LEU A 203 6.60 18.17 -3.40
N ASP A 204 7.77 18.80 -3.52
CA ASP A 204 7.90 20.26 -3.42
C ASP A 204 7.12 20.94 -4.56
N GLU A 205 7.21 20.41 -5.78
CA GLU A 205 6.54 20.96 -6.95
C GLU A 205 5.01 20.89 -6.83
N VAL A 206 4.45 19.73 -6.50
CA VAL A 206 3.00 19.54 -6.33
C VAL A 206 2.49 20.39 -5.16
N TYR A 207 3.27 20.50 -4.09
CA TYR A 207 2.90 21.36 -2.97
C TYR A 207 2.83 22.83 -3.40
N VAL A 208 3.90 23.36 -3.98
CA VAL A 208 3.98 24.78 -4.37
C VAL A 208 2.95 25.12 -5.45
N LYS A 209 2.77 24.26 -6.45
CA LYS A 209 1.89 24.53 -7.60
C LYS A 209 0.41 24.22 -7.32
N PHE A 210 0.09 23.41 -6.30
CA PHE A 210 -1.30 22.98 -6.08
C PHE A 210 -1.71 22.99 -4.60
N VAL A 211 -1.09 22.19 -3.74
CA VAL A 211 -1.58 21.96 -2.36
C VAL A 211 -1.47 23.22 -1.50
N GLY A 212 -0.33 23.92 -1.56
CA GLY A 212 -0.04 25.16 -0.83
C GLY A 212 -0.63 26.43 -1.45
N VAL A 213 -1.34 26.34 -2.59
CA VAL A 213 -1.96 27.50 -3.24
C VAL A 213 -3.18 27.97 -2.43
N LYS A 214 -3.09 29.20 -1.86
CA LYS A 214 -4.18 29.83 -1.09
C LYS A 214 -5.32 30.28 -2.04
N GLY A 215 -6.50 29.70 -1.88
CA GLY A 215 -7.74 30.07 -2.59
C GLY A 215 -8.07 29.18 -3.79
N LYS A 216 -9.30 28.63 -3.82
CA LYS A 216 -9.75 27.66 -4.85
C LYS A 216 -9.68 28.21 -6.28
N SER A 217 -9.95 29.51 -6.47
CA SER A 217 -9.91 30.17 -7.78
C SER A 217 -8.51 30.28 -8.40
N LYS A 218 -7.45 30.12 -7.60
CA LYS A 218 -6.06 30.18 -8.07
C LYS A 218 -5.51 28.82 -8.49
N ARG A 219 -6.20 27.73 -8.14
CA ARG A 219 -5.81 26.37 -8.58
C ARG A 219 -6.23 26.17 -10.03
N SER A 220 -5.38 25.44 -10.76
CA SER A 220 -5.72 25.03 -12.11
C SER A 220 -6.98 24.18 -12.10
N ARG A 221 -8.04 24.65 -12.77
CA ARG A 221 -9.34 23.97 -12.82
C ARG A 221 -9.21 22.56 -13.39
N TYR A 222 -8.40 22.38 -14.43
CA TYR A 222 -8.23 21.07 -15.06
C TYR A 222 -7.51 20.07 -14.15
N HIS A 223 -6.62 20.54 -13.27
CA HIS A 223 -6.03 19.68 -12.23
C HIS A 223 -7.10 19.23 -11.23
N CYS A 224 -7.93 20.15 -10.74
CA CYS A 224 -9.04 19.80 -9.84
C CYS A 224 -10.00 18.79 -10.50
N ASP A 225 -10.38 19.03 -11.76
CA ASP A 225 -11.30 18.17 -12.51
C ASP A 225 -10.70 16.77 -12.74
N LEU A 226 -9.40 16.65 -13.03
CA LEU A 226 -8.73 15.35 -13.15
C LEU A 226 -8.62 14.60 -11.81
N LEU A 227 -8.36 15.32 -10.71
CA LEU A 227 -8.18 14.72 -9.38
C LEU A 227 -9.49 14.21 -8.78
N THR A 228 -10.58 14.96 -8.94
CA THR A 228 -11.83 14.69 -8.21
C THR A 228 -13.09 14.69 -9.07
N ARG A 229 -12.98 14.94 -10.38
CA ARG A 229 -14.13 15.15 -11.27
C ARG A 229 -15.06 16.27 -10.79
N GLY A 230 -14.50 17.26 -10.10
CA GLY A 230 -15.24 18.40 -9.53
C GLY A 230 -15.99 18.11 -8.23
N VAL A 231 -15.79 16.94 -7.59
CA VAL A 231 -16.50 16.51 -6.38
C VAL A 231 -15.59 16.56 -5.14
N GLY A 232 -16.15 16.70 -3.94
CA GLY A 232 -15.42 16.45 -2.67
C GLY A 232 -14.62 17.62 -2.07
N GLY A 233 -14.60 18.78 -2.72
CA GLY A 233 -14.04 20.02 -2.16
C GLY A 233 -12.53 19.98 -1.90
N LEU A 234 -12.04 20.99 -1.17
CA LEU A 234 -10.60 21.25 -0.98
C LEU A 234 -9.86 20.09 -0.30
N GLU A 235 -10.48 19.44 0.67
CA GLU A 235 -9.87 18.33 1.41
C GLU A 235 -9.65 17.10 0.49
N MET A 236 -10.65 16.74 -0.32
CA MET A 236 -10.51 15.63 -1.26
C MET A 236 -9.49 15.94 -2.36
N GLU A 237 -9.48 17.17 -2.86
CA GLU A 237 -8.47 17.64 -3.84
C GLU A 237 -7.05 17.51 -3.27
N ASN A 238 -6.82 17.99 -2.04
CA ASN A 238 -5.51 17.90 -1.39
C ASN A 238 -5.07 16.46 -1.19
N ARG A 239 -5.99 15.60 -0.75
CA ARG A 239 -5.71 14.18 -0.56
C ARG A 239 -5.36 13.48 -1.87
N LYS A 240 -6.09 13.77 -2.96
CA LYS A 240 -5.79 13.19 -4.28
C LYS A 240 -4.48 13.72 -4.84
N ALA A 241 -4.15 14.99 -4.60
CA ALA A 241 -2.85 15.54 -4.96
C ALA A 241 -1.71 14.87 -4.20
N GLU A 242 -1.88 14.57 -2.91
CA GLU A 242 -0.91 13.80 -2.12
C GLU A 242 -0.70 12.39 -2.68
N GLU A 243 -1.79 11.69 -3.02
CA GLU A 243 -1.74 10.37 -3.67
C GLU A 243 -0.99 10.43 -5.01
N TRP A 244 -1.28 11.41 -5.85
CA TRP A 244 -0.63 11.56 -7.14
C TRP A 244 0.83 12.00 -7.04
N ALA A 245 1.19 12.82 -6.05
CA ALA A 245 2.58 13.17 -5.79
C ALA A 245 3.40 11.94 -5.35
N SER A 246 2.83 11.10 -4.49
CA SER A 246 3.42 9.80 -4.13
C SER A 246 3.58 8.88 -5.35
N GLN A 247 2.55 8.77 -6.21
CA GLN A 247 2.63 8.01 -7.45
C GLN A 247 3.73 8.52 -8.38
N LEU A 248 3.83 9.84 -8.56
CA LEU A 248 4.87 10.47 -9.39
C LEU A 248 6.28 10.15 -8.86
N GLN A 249 6.51 10.27 -7.54
CA GLN A 249 7.78 9.89 -6.93
C GLN A 249 8.09 8.40 -7.16
N CYS A 250 7.15 7.52 -6.84
CA CYS A 250 7.34 6.08 -6.92
C CYS A 250 7.50 5.57 -8.35
N TRP A 251 6.79 6.14 -9.33
CA TRP A 251 6.95 5.79 -10.74
C TRP A 251 8.26 6.32 -11.32
N SER A 252 8.76 7.46 -10.83
CA SER A 252 10.10 7.93 -11.15
C SER A 252 11.17 6.96 -10.63
N LEU A 253 11.02 6.48 -9.40
CA LEU A 253 11.91 5.45 -8.84
C LEU A 253 11.81 4.12 -9.58
N TYR A 254 10.61 3.73 -10.03
CA TYR A 254 10.40 2.55 -10.86
C TYR A 254 11.14 2.64 -12.20
N LEU A 255 11.06 3.79 -12.89
CA LEU A 255 11.83 4.03 -14.10
C LEU A 255 13.35 3.90 -13.84
N LEU A 256 13.86 4.50 -12.77
CA LEU A 256 15.28 4.37 -12.39
C LEU A 256 15.66 2.91 -12.06
N ASN A 257 14.76 2.15 -11.43
CA ASN A 257 14.98 0.73 -11.19
C ASN A 257 15.17 -0.06 -12.49
N CYS A 258 14.45 0.26 -13.57
CA CYS A 258 14.61 -0.39 -14.87
C CYS A 258 16.02 -0.21 -15.46
N PHE A 259 16.66 0.95 -15.21
CA PHE A 259 18.06 1.18 -15.62
C PHE A 259 19.04 0.50 -14.66
N ALA A 260 18.82 0.65 -13.35
CA ALA A 260 19.71 0.11 -12.33
C ALA A 260 19.79 -1.43 -12.36
N CYS A 261 18.68 -2.14 -12.62
CA CYS A 261 18.67 -3.60 -12.71
C CYS A 261 19.42 -4.13 -13.94
N LYS A 262 19.65 -3.29 -14.95
CA LYS A 262 20.47 -3.59 -16.13
C LYS A 262 21.88 -3.01 -16.03
N GLU A 263 22.28 -2.54 -14.85
CA GLU A 263 23.56 -1.89 -14.56
C GLU A 263 23.86 -0.66 -15.44
N ARG A 264 22.81 0.02 -15.93
CA ARG A 264 22.90 1.23 -16.76
C ARG A 264 22.87 2.48 -15.87
N SER A 265 23.62 3.52 -16.27
CA SER A 265 23.73 4.81 -15.59
C SER A 265 23.99 4.77 -14.07
N LEU A 266 24.67 3.74 -13.56
CA LEU A 266 24.98 3.63 -12.14
C LEU A 266 25.85 4.80 -11.65
N ASN A 267 26.70 5.35 -12.50
CA ASN A 267 27.51 6.56 -12.23
C ASN A 267 26.66 7.81 -11.92
N LEU A 268 25.42 7.88 -12.43
CA LEU A 268 24.48 8.95 -12.12
C LEU A 268 23.64 8.58 -10.89
N ILE A 269 23.04 7.39 -10.88
CA ILE A 269 22.10 6.95 -9.84
C ILE A 269 22.80 6.79 -8.48
N CYS A 270 24.07 6.39 -8.45
CA CYS A 270 24.82 6.20 -7.20
C CYS A 270 25.54 7.47 -6.70
N LYS A 271 25.21 8.66 -7.22
CA LYS A 271 25.73 9.91 -6.66
C LYS A 271 25.27 10.08 -5.21
N GLN A 272 26.18 10.49 -4.34
CA GLN A 272 25.96 10.57 -2.88
C GLN A 272 24.77 11.46 -2.50
N GLU A 273 24.58 12.58 -3.21
CA GLU A 273 23.43 13.48 -3.02
C GLU A 273 22.10 12.73 -3.23
N PHE A 274 21.94 12.06 -4.38
CA PHE A 274 20.71 11.34 -4.69
C PHE A 274 20.51 10.11 -3.79
N LEU A 275 21.58 9.39 -3.43
CA LEU A 275 21.50 8.30 -2.46
C LEU A 275 20.97 8.78 -1.10
N THR A 276 21.35 9.98 -0.69
CA THR A 276 20.84 10.60 0.54
C THR A 276 19.35 10.91 0.40
N ASP A 277 18.91 11.46 -0.73
CA ASP A 277 17.49 11.71 -0.99
C ASP A 277 16.67 10.41 -0.96
N LEU A 278 17.17 9.33 -1.57
CA LEU A 278 16.50 8.01 -1.58
C LEU A 278 16.18 7.50 -0.16
N SER A 279 17.05 7.78 0.82
CA SER A 279 16.83 7.38 2.20
C SER A 279 15.61 8.07 2.85
N GLY A 280 15.21 9.24 2.35
CA GLY A 280 14.00 9.96 2.79
C GLY A 280 12.73 9.59 2.01
N MET A 281 12.86 8.96 0.84
CA MET A 281 11.74 8.62 -0.04
C MET A 281 11.02 7.35 0.40
N TRP A 282 10.13 7.45 1.37
CA TRP A 282 9.41 6.28 1.90
C TRP A 282 8.02 6.05 1.29
N GLY A 283 7.57 6.91 0.36
CA GLY A 283 6.30 6.74 -0.38
C GLY A 283 5.02 7.13 0.38
N GLY A 284 5.09 7.33 1.70
CA GLY A 284 3.94 7.65 2.54
C GLY A 284 2.99 6.46 2.74
N LEU A 285 1.92 6.66 3.53
CA LEU A 285 0.94 5.60 3.81
C LEU A 285 0.00 5.29 2.63
N GLY A 286 -0.09 6.18 1.63
CA GLY A 286 -1.03 6.07 0.53
C GLY A 286 -0.64 5.06 -0.55
N ASN A 287 0.64 4.66 -0.61
CA ASN A 287 1.18 3.82 -1.68
C ASN A 287 1.84 2.55 -1.13
N HIS A 288 1.03 1.69 -0.50
CA HIS A 288 1.48 0.48 0.19
C HIS A 288 2.10 -0.59 -0.71
N SER A 289 1.97 -0.49 -2.04
CA SER A 289 2.53 -1.45 -2.99
C SER A 289 3.93 -1.08 -3.47
N SER A 290 4.40 0.14 -3.22
CA SER A 290 5.72 0.59 -3.68
C SER A 290 6.75 0.54 -2.55
N PRO A 291 7.91 -0.13 -2.74
CA PRO A 291 9.02 -0.06 -1.81
C PRO A 291 9.76 1.29 -1.84
N ALA A 292 9.31 2.25 -2.66
CA ALA A 292 9.88 3.58 -2.79
C ALA A 292 11.43 3.56 -2.86
N GLY A 293 12.11 4.41 -2.10
CA GLY A 293 13.56 4.57 -2.15
C GLY A 293 14.34 3.31 -1.75
N VAL A 294 13.87 2.53 -0.77
CA VAL A 294 14.56 1.29 -0.38
C VAL A 294 14.55 0.25 -1.50
N GLY A 295 13.49 0.23 -2.33
CA GLY A 295 13.45 -0.63 -3.51
C GLY A 295 14.66 -0.41 -4.41
N LEU A 296 14.96 0.86 -4.74
CA LEU A 296 16.12 1.20 -5.56
C LEU A 296 17.44 0.95 -4.84
N ILE A 297 17.56 1.29 -3.56
CA ILE A 297 18.76 0.98 -2.76
C ILE A 297 19.07 -0.52 -2.80
N ARG A 298 18.06 -1.37 -2.63
CA ARG A 298 18.22 -2.82 -2.70
C ARG A 298 18.66 -3.29 -4.08
N ILE A 299 18.12 -2.72 -5.16
CA ILE A 299 18.52 -3.06 -6.53
C ILE A 299 19.99 -2.70 -6.76
N LEU A 300 20.41 -1.50 -6.34
CA LEU A 300 21.80 -1.05 -6.46
C LEU A 300 22.79 -1.96 -5.73
N CYS A 301 22.40 -2.55 -4.59
CA CYS A 301 23.22 -3.50 -3.84
C CYS A 301 23.53 -4.81 -4.62
N TYR A 302 22.83 -5.14 -5.70
CA TYR A 302 23.19 -6.31 -6.52
C TYR A 302 24.45 -6.06 -7.35
N SER A 303 24.71 -4.81 -7.76
CA SER A 303 25.91 -4.42 -8.48
C SER A 303 27.09 -4.13 -7.54
N LYS A 304 28.32 -4.44 -7.98
CA LYS A 304 29.54 -4.09 -7.21
C LYS A 304 29.69 -2.57 -7.04
N TYR A 305 29.40 -1.82 -8.10
CA TYR A 305 29.48 -0.36 -8.10
C TYR A 305 28.50 0.29 -7.12
N GLY A 306 27.24 -0.19 -7.11
CA GLY A 306 26.21 0.27 -6.18
C GLY A 306 26.55 -0.04 -4.73
N ARG A 307 27.03 -1.27 -4.42
CA ARG A 307 27.49 -1.60 -3.06
C ARG A 307 28.60 -0.69 -2.58
N LYS A 308 29.61 -0.44 -3.41
CA LYS A 308 30.70 0.48 -3.08
C LYS A 308 30.15 1.87 -2.72
N SER A 309 29.31 2.42 -3.57
CA SER A 309 28.74 3.77 -3.39
C SER A 309 27.84 3.87 -2.14
N ILE A 310 26.98 2.86 -1.91
CA ILE A 310 26.11 2.80 -0.73
C ILE A 310 26.93 2.66 0.56
N SER A 311 28.01 1.87 0.54
CA SER A 311 28.88 1.69 1.71
C SER A 311 29.63 2.96 2.13
N GLU A 312 29.68 3.97 1.26
CA GLU A 312 30.30 5.26 1.49
C GLU A 312 29.31 6.30 2.06
N SER A 313 28.01 6.06 1.93
CA SER A 313 26.95 6.93 2.49
C SER A 313 26.58 6.50 3.91
N LYS A 314 26.94 7.30 4.91
CA LYS A 314 26.57 7.02 6.31
C LYS A 314 25.06 7.16 6.53
N GLU A 315 24.44 8.08 5.80
CA GLU A 315 23.01 8.41 5.84
C GLU A 315 22.19 7.21 5.38
N VAL A 316 22.54 6.62 4.23
CA VAL A 316 21.88 5.40 3.74
C VAL A 316 22.08 4.23 4.69
N ILE A 317 23.29 4.01 5.21
CA ILE A 317 23.55 2.93 6.18
C ILE A 317 22.70 3.12 7.44
N LYS A 318 22.59 4.34 7.99
CA LYS A 318 21.73 4.64 9.14
C LYS A 318 20.25 4.41 8.82
N TYR A 319 19.79 4.84 7.66
CA TYR A 319 18.43 4.58 7.20
C TYR A 319 18.12 3.07 7.16
N LEU A 320 19.00 2.27 6.55
CA LEU A 320 18.85 0.82 6.51
C LEU A 320 18.83 0.21 7.93
N CYS A 321 19.62 0.74 8.86
CA CYS A 321 19.65 0.33 10.27
C CYS A 321 18.32 0.57 10.99
N HIS A 322 17.65 1.70 10.72
CA HIS A 322 16.33 1.99 11.26
C HIS A 322 15.26 1.12 10.60
N LEU A 323 15.29 1.01 9.27
CA LEU A 323 14.34 0.21 8.51
C LEU A 323 14.39 -1.28 8.91
N SER A 324 15.58 -1.86 9.09
CA SER A 324 15.73 -3.28 9.47
C SER A 324 15.12 -3.61 10.83
N ARG A 325 14.93 -2.62 11.71
CA ARG A 325 14.28 -2.77 13.02
C ARG A 325 12.85 -2.22 13.05
N SER A 326 12.34 -1.71 11.94
CA SER A 326 10.98 -1.15 11.88
C SER A 326 9.92 -2.25 11.72
N SER A 327 8.65 -1.90 11.95
CA SER A 327 7.48 -2.71 11.58
C SER A 327 6.96 -2.39 10.17
N ASP A 328 7.80 -1.82 9.32
CA ASP A 328 7.50 -1.56 7.90
C ASP A 328 7.47 -2.88 7.12
N ASP A 329 6.58 -3.00 6.13
CA ASP A 329 6.52 -4.15 5.22
C ASP A 329 7.84 -4.36 4.47
N TRP A 330 8.63 -3.27 4.32
CA TRP A 330 9.95 -3.27 3.68
C TRP A 330 11.11 -3.59 4.63
N GLN A 331 10.85 -4.00 5.88
CA GLN A 331 11.90 -4.40 6.85
C GLN A 331 12.89 -5.39 6.23
N TYR A 332 12.39 -6.35 5.46
CA TYR A 332 13.20 -7.37 4.81
C TYR A 332 14.18 -6.78 3.77
N MET A 333 13.80 -5.69 3.09
CA MET A 333 14.65 -5.06 2.08
C MET A 333 15.86 -4.40 2.73
N GLY A 334 15.67 -3.83 3.93
CA GLY A 334 16.76 -3.34 4.76
C GLY A 334 17.74 -4.45 5.14
N ILE A 335 17.21 -5.59 5.59
CA ILE A 335 18.01 -6.76 5.95
C ILE A 335 18.76 -7.32 4.72
N ASP A 336 18.09 -7.52 3.59
CA ASP A 336 18.71 -8.00 2.35
C ASP A 336 19.87 -7.10 1.90
N SER A 337 19.65 -5.79 1.93
CA SER A 337 20.68 -4.81 1.54
C SER A 337 21.92 -4.94 2.42
N PHE A 338 21.74 -5.09 3.75
CA PHE A 338 22.86 -5.35 4.64
C PHE A 338 23.55 -6.68 4.39
N LEU A 339 22.81 -7.74 4.11
CA LEU A 339 23.41 -9.04 3.82
C LEU A 339 24.28 -8.97 2.55
N LEU A 340 23.84 -8.25 1.51
CA LEU A 340 24.63 -8.01 0.30
C LEU A 340 25.91 -7.21 0.59
N LEU A 341 25.81 -6.15 1.39
CA LEU A 341 26.95 -5.31 1.76
C LEU A 341 27.95 -6.05 2.68
N LEU A 342 27.46 -6.77 3.69
CA LEU A 342 28.32 -7.48 4.64
C LEU A 342 29.03 -8.68 4.03
N LYS A 343 28.43 -9.33 3.02
CA LYS A 343 29.05 -10.44 2.30
C LYS A 343 30.13 -9.98 1.30
N ASP A 344 30.08 -8.72 0.86
CA ASP A 344 31.11 -8.16 -0.03
C ASP A 344 32.34 -7.70 0.76
N THR A 345 33.49 -8.30 0.48
CA THR A 345 34.77 -8.02 1.14
C THR A 345 35.21 -6.56 1.05
N ASP A 346 34.86 -5.86 -0.03
CA ASP A 346 35.28 -4.47 -0.28
C ASP A 346 34.48 -3.47 0.55
N THR A 347 33.25 -3.85 0.96
CA THR A 347 32.33 -2.95 1.67
C THR A 347 32.09 -3.34 3.12
N ARG A 348 32.28 -4.62 3.47
CA ARG A 348 32.02 -5.21 4.77
C ARG A 348 32.54 -4.38 5.93
N TYR A 349 33.83 -4.03 5.94
CA TYR A 349 34.45 -3.37 7.09
C TYR A 349 33.99 -1.92 7.29
N LYS A 350 33.52 -1.26 6.23
CA LYS A 350 32.89 0.07 6.35
C LYS A 350 31.49 -0.04 6.99
N VAL A 351 30.74 -1.05 6.57
CA VAL A 351 29.34 -1.23 6.97
C VAL A 351 29.21 -1.86 8.35
N ILE A 352 30.05 -2.84 8.69
CA ILE A 352 29.98 -3.59 9.96
C ILE A 352 30.13 -2.67 11.17
N GLU A 353 30.98 -1.65 11.09
CA GLU A 353 31.23 -0.67 12.16
C GLU A 353 29.96 0.10 12.58
N ILE A 354 28.99 0.22 11.68
CA ILE A 354 27.72 0.92 11.92
C ILE A 354 26.59 -0.10 12.13
N ALA A 355 26.47 -1.09 11.24
CA ALA A 355 25.33 -1.99 11.18
C ALA A 355 25.25 -2.98 12.34
N THR A 356 26.39 -3.37 12.94
CA THR A 356 26.41 -4.41 14.00
C THR A 356 25.49 -4.07 15.16
N MET A 357 25.49 -2.83 15.67
CA MET A 357 24.67 -2.46 16.83
C MET A 357 23.16 -2.59 16.60
N PHE A 358 22.73 -2.68 15.34
CA PHE A 358 21.33 -2.77 14.95
C PHE A 358 20.96 -4.19 14.56
N LEU A 359 21.82 -4.87 13.80
CA LEU A 359 21.58 -6.22 13.30
C LEU A 359 21.63 -7.29 14.40
N ILE A 360 22.41 -7.07 15.48
CA ILE A 360 22.43 -7.98 16.63
C ILE A 360 21.06 -8.10 17.31
N ASP A 361 20.17 -7.12 17.15
CA ASP A 361 18.83 -7.15 17.72
C ASP A 361 17.92 -8.14 16.98
N LEU A 362 18.32 -8.52 15.76
CA LEU A 362 17.57 -9.34 14.82
C LEU A 362 18.09 -10.79 14.72
N VAL A 363 19.16 -11.17 15.44
CA VAL A 363 19.76 -12.52 15.33
C VAL A 363 18.86 -13.65 15.85
N GLU A 364 17.81 -13.32 16.61
CA GLU A 364 16.80 -14.28 17.08
C GLU A 364 15.51 -14.28 16.21
N LEU A 365 15.50 -13.51 15.11
CA LEU A 365 14.41 -13.42 14.13
C LEU A 365 14.21 -14.75 13.41
N LYS A 366 12.98 -15.29 13.44
CA LYS A 366 12.67 -16.58 12.83
C LYS A 366 12.31 -16.46 11.35
N SER A 367 11.33 -15.63 11.04
CA SER A 367 10.85 -15.44 9.67
C SER A 367 10.25 -14.07 9.43
N LEU A 368 10.27 -13.61 8.18
CA LEU A 368 9.54 -12.44 7.67
C LEU A 368 8.94 -12.81 6.32
N GLY A 369 7.61 -12.88 6.23
CA GLY A 369 6.92 -13.45 5.07
C GLY A 369 7.41 -14.87 4.77
N ASP A 370 7.74 -15.14 3.51
CA ASP A 370 8.22 -16.45 3.04
C ASP A 370 9.67 -16.75 3.43
N ARG A 371 10.37 -15.81 4.07
CA ARG A 371 11.79 -15.95 4.40
C ARG A 371 11.94 -16.54 5.77
N SER A 372 12.55 -17.72 5.85
CA SER A 372 12.89 -18.41 7.09
C SER A 372 14.36 -18.21 7.47
N CYS A 373 14.69 -18.50 8.72
CA CYS A 373 16.05 -18.52 9.27
C CYS A 373 16.84 -17.19 9.17
N LEU A 374 16.15 -16.05 9.02
CA LEU A 374 16.80 -14.74 8.83
C LEU A 374 17.78 -14.38 9.96
N GLY A 375 17.44 -14.66 11.21
CA GLY A 375 18.34 -14.38 12.34
C GLY A 375 19.62 -15.23 12.33
N GLU A 376 19.59 -16.39 11.69
CA GLU A 376 20.79 -17.22 11.47
C GLU A 376 21.65 -16.64 10.35
N THR A 377 21.04 -16.30 9.21
CA THR A 377 21.72 -15.62 8.10
C THR A 377 22.38 -14.30 8.53
N ILE A 378 21.72 -13.51 9.38
CA ILE A 378 22.29 -12.28 9.95
C ILE A 378 23.48 -12.60 10.84
N ALA A 379 23.36 -13.60 11.73
CA ALA A 379 24.45 -13.98 12.62
C ALA A 379 25.67 -14.50 11.83
N GLU A 380 25.46 -15.32 10.81
CA GLU A 380 26.50 -15.80 9.90
C GLU A 380 27.18 -14.64 9.17
N ALA A 381 26.41 -13.70 8.61
CA ALA A 381 26.95 -12.52 7.95
C ALA A 381 27.77 -11.65 8.91
N LEU A 382 27.32 -11.42 10.14
CA LEU A 382 28.07 -10.65 11.13
C LEU A 382 29.34 -11.36 11.59
N LEU A 383 29.30 -12.67 11.76
CA LEU A 383 30.40 -13.48 12.30
C LEU A 383 31.35 -14.03 11.22
N LEU A 384 31.09 -13.75 9.94
CA LEU A 384 31.97 -14.13 8.83
C LEU A 384 33.40 -13.63 9.11
N ASP A 385 34.35 -14.58 9.09
CA ASP A 385 35.77 -14.41 9.39
C ASP A 385 36.12 -13.80 10.76
N TYR A 386 35.18 -13.81 11.72
CA TYR A 386 35.36 -13.18 13.04
C TYR A 386 36.61 -13.69 13.77
N LYS A 387 36.87 -15.00 13.74
CA LYS A 387 38.05 -15.60 14.39
C LYS A 387 39.38 -15.18 13.77
N GLN A 388 39.40 -14.93 12.46
CA GLN A 388 40.61 -14.66 11.69
C GLN A 388 40.91 -13.16 11.60
N ASN A 389 39.90 -12.29 11.67
CA ASN A 389 40.02 -10.87 11.33
C ASN A 389 39.54 -9.91 12.43
N LYS A 390 39.53 -10.33 13.69
CA LYS A 390 39.07 -9.52 14.83
C LYS A 390 39.76 -8.14 14.92
N PHE A 391 41.02 -8.05 14.52
CA PHE A 391 41.84 -6.83 14.56
C PHE A 391 41.46 -5.77 13.49
N ARG A 392 40.72 -6.14 12.43
CA ARG A 392 40.30 -5.18 11.39
C ARG A 392 39.16 -4.27 11.85
N ILE A 393 38.40 -4.69 12.86
CA ILE A 393 37.32 -3.92 13.46
C ILE A 393 37.93 -3.01 14.53
N LYS A 394 37.81 -1.70 14.35
CA LYS A 394 38.45 -0.70 15.22
C LYS A 394 37.62 -0.41 16.47
N ASN A 395 36.30 -0.48 16.37
CA ASN A 395 35.42 -0.12 17.49
C ASN A 395 35.32 -1.26 18.53
N SER A 396 35.74 -0.97 19.77
CA SER A 396 35.70 -1.93 20.89
C SER A 396 34.28 -2.36 21.26
N GLN A 397 33.28 -1.48 21.13
CA GLN A 397 31.88 -1.82 21.37
C GLN A 397 31.36 -2.81 20.32
N VAL A 398 31.76 -2.63 19.05
CA VAL A 398 31.42 -3.56 17.96
C VAL A 398 32.06 -4.93 18.21
N GLN A 399 33.34 -4.96 18.58
CA GLN A 399 34.02 -6.21 18.93
C GLN A 399 33.32 -6.93 20.09
N LYS A 400 32.93 -6.20 21.14
CA LYS A 400 32.19 -6.78 22.28
C LYS A 400 30.84 -7.35 21.85
N ALA A 401 30.07 -6.63 21.04
CA ALA A 401 28.78 -7.12 20.57
C ALA A 401 28.90 -8.35 19.65
N LEU A 402 29.94 -8.42 18.82
CA LEU A 402 30.22 -9.62 18.02
C LEU A 402 30.61 -10.81 18.90
N GLN A 403 31.39 -10.58 19.96
CA GLN A 403 31.71 -11.60 20.94
C GLN A 403 30.45 -12.10 21.67
N GLU A 404 29.56 -11.20 22.10
CA GLU A 404 28.27 -11.55 22.72
C GLU A 404 27.38 -12.34 21.75
N THR A 405 27.39 -11.97 20.47
CA THR A 405 26.65 -12.68 19.42
C THR A 405 27.21 -14.08 19.19
N TRP A 406 28.54 -14.25 19.17
CA TRP A 406 29.20 -15.56 19.12
C TRP A 406 28.81 -16.42 20.31
N GLU A 407 28.89 -15.87 21.52
CA GLU A 407 28.52 -16.56 22.75
C GLU A 407 27.06 -17.02 22.73
N LEU A 408 26.14 -16.16 22.28
CA LEU A 408 24.72 -16.47 22.20
C LEU A 408 24.38 -17.51 21.13
N LYS A 409 24.86 -17.31 19.89
CA LYS A 409 24.42 -18.08 18.71
C LYS A 409 25.23 -19.36 18.47
N VAL A 410 26.46 -19.44 18.98
CA VAL A 410 27.35 -20.58 18.79
C VAL A 410 27.53 -21.36 20.10
N GLU A 411 28.16 -20.76 21.11
CA GLU A 411 28.57 -21.48 22.33
C GLU A 411 27.38 -21.88 23.19
N ARG A 412 26.53 -20.93 23.56
CA ARG A 412 25.34 -21.18 24.40
C ARG A 412 24.38 -22.14 23.71
N ARG A 413 24.14 -21.97 22.40
CA ARG A 413 23.31 -22.89 21.61
C ARG A 413 23.86 -24.32 21.64
N LYS A 414 25.18 -24.50 21.51
CA LYS A 414 25.85 -25.81 21.60
C LYS A 414 25.70 -26.41 23.00
N ARG A 415 25.98 -25.64 24.05
CA ARG A 415 25.86 -26.08 25.44
C ARG A 415 24.43 -26.51 25.76
N GLU A 416 23.44 -25.67 25.45
CA GLU A 416 22.03 -25.96 25.73
C GLU A 416 21.49 -27.15 24.93
N LYS A 417 21.98 -27.38 23.71
CA LYS A 417 21.62 -28.56 22.90
C LYS A 417 22.06 -29.87 23.55
N THR A 418 23.14 -29.86 24.34
CA THR A 418 23.67 -31.04 25.05
C THR A 418 23.17 -31.16 26.50
N MET A 419 22.36 -30.23 27.00
CA MET A 419 21.82 -30.31 28.36
C MET A 419 20.66 -31.30 28.46
N SER A 420 20.52 -31.94 29.62
CA SER A 420 19.34 -32.77 29.93
C SER A 420 18.08 -31.90 30.05
N GLU A 421 16.93 -32.52 29.78
CA GLU A 421 15.64 -31.83 29.88
C GLU A 421 15.34 -31.36 31.32
N GLU A 422 15.73 -32.16 32.32
CA GLU A 422 15.64 -31.80 33.75
C GLU A 422 16.39 -30.49 34.06
N LYS A 423 17.65 -30.37 33.60
CA LYS A 423 18.44 -29.13 33.79
C LYS A 423 17.84 -27.94 33.04
N LEU A 424 17.19 -28.17 31.90
CA LEU A 424 16.50 -27.11 31.16
C LEU A 424 15.27 -26.60 31.93
N GLU A 425 14.56 -27.49 32.61
CA GLU A 425 13.42 -27.15 33.45
C GLU A 425 13.84 -26.47 34.76
N GLU A 426 14.91 -26.93 35.42
CA GLU A 426 15.51 -26.22 36.57
C GLU A 426 15.87 -24.77 36.22
N ARG A 427 16.47 -24.56 35.04
CA ARG A 427 16.81 -23.21 34.55
C ARG A 427 15.57 -22.39 34.21
N ARG A 428 14.49 -23.01 33.73
CA ARG A 428 13.20 -22.33 33.53
C ARG A 428 12.66 -21.84 34.86
N ASP A 429 12.64 -22.69 35.88
CA ASP A 429 12.12 -22.36 37.21
C ASP A 429 12.94 -21.25 37.86
N LEU A 430 14.27 -21.35 37.77
CA LEU A 430 15.18 -20.28 38.21
C LEU A 430 14.88 -18.96 37.49
N ALA A 431 14.76 -18.97 36.17
CA ALA A 431 14.44 -17.76 35.40
C ALA A 431 13.07 -17.17 35.79
N ASN A 432 12.08 -18.02 36.08
CA ASN A 432 10.76 -17.59 36.54
C ASN A 432 10.80 -16.96 37.94
N LEU A 433 11.58 -17.51 38.87
CA LEU A 433 11.78 -16.94 40.20
C LEU A 433 12.45 -15.56 40.11
N ILE A 434 13.55 -15.45 39.35
CA ILE A 434 14.25 -14.16 39.16
C ILE A 434 13.32 -13.14 38.47
N LYS A 435 12.50 -13.57 37.51
CA LYS A 435 11.47 -12.70 36.90
C LYS A 435 10.46 -12.16 37.90
N GLN A 436 10.01 -12.98 38.86
CA GLN A 436 9.09 -12.52 39.92
C GLN A 436 9.77 -11.48 40.82
N GLN A 437 11.03 -11.70 41.19
CA GLN A 437 11.82 -10.72 41.94
C GLN A 437 12.00 -9.41 41.15
N ALA A 438 12.30 -9.49 39.85
CA ALA A 438 12.41 -8.33 38.98
C ALA A 438 11.10 -7.54 38.89
N ASN A 439 9.96 -8.24 38.75
CA ASN A 439 8.64 -7.61 38.78
C ASN A 439 8.39 -6.92 40.12
N HIS A 440 8.75 -7.56 41.24
CA HIS A 440 8.57 -6.96 42.56
C HIS A 440 9.39 -5.67 42.72
N ARG A 441 10.67 -5.68 42.33
CA ARG A 441 11.53 -4.48 42.31
C ARG A 441 10.95 -3.38 41.43
N PHE A 442 10.44 -3.74 40.25
CA PHE A 442 9.77 -2.81 39.35
C PHE A 442 8.55 -2.15 40.01
N TRP A 443 7.71 -2.92 40.71
CA TRP A 443 6.55 -2.39 41.44
C TRP A 443 6.92 -1.48 42.62
N LEU A 444 8.08 -1.72 43.24
CA LEU A 444 8.63 -0.86 44.29
C LEU A 444 9.25 0.45 43.74
N GLY A 445 9.34 0.60 42.41
CA GLY A 445 9.96 1.77 41.77
C GLY A 445 11.48 1.69 41.65
N ASP A 446 12.12 0.60 42.08
CA ASP A 446 13.56 0.35 41.88
C ASP A 446 13.79 -0.21 40.47
N VAL A 447 13.75 0.69 39.49
CA VAL A 447 13.79 0.35 38.07
C VAL A 447 15.15 -0.20 37.66
N GLU A 448 16.25 0.36 38.17
CA GLU A 448 17.61 -0.08 37.89
C GLU A 448 17.88 -1.49 38.43
N ALA A 449 17.44 -1.81 39.66
CA ALA A 449 17.58 -3.17 40.18
C ALA A 449 16.65 -4.16 39.46
N ALA A 450 15.49 -3.71 38.97
CA ALA A 450 14.64 -4.52 38.10
C ALA A 450 15.34 -4.85 36.77
N VAL A 451 16.03 -3.88 36.14
CA VAL A 451 16.84 -4.13 34.92
C VAL A 451 17.89 -5.19 35.14
N LYS A 452 18.63 -5.12 36.27
CA LYS A 452 19.63 -6.13 36.64
C LYS A 452 19.01 -7.52 36.77
N SER A 453 17.92 -7.64 37.53
CA SER A 453 17.23 -8.93 37.70
C SER A 453 16.61 -9.46 36.40
N TYR A 454 16.04 -8.63 35.54
CA TYR A 454 15.56 -9.10 34.23
C TYR A 454 16.71 -9.59 33.34
N THR A 455 17.90 -8.99 33.46
CA THR A 455 19.10 -9.44 32.74
C THR A 455 19.57 -10.81 33.24
N GLU A 456 19.66 -11.00 34.56
CA GLU A 456 19.95 -12.29 35.18
C GLU A 456 18.92 -13.36 34.78
N ALA A 457 17.64 -13.00 34.73
CA ALA A 457 16.58 -13.89 34.28
C ALA A 457 16.75 -14.31 32.80
N LEU A 458 17.18 -13.40 31.91
CA LEU A 458 17.47 -13.71 30.50
C LEU A 458 18.69 -14.63 30.34
N ASP A 459 19.69 -14.48 31.20
CA ASP A 459 20.89 -15.32 31.23
C ASP A 459 20.59 -16.73 31.75
N ALA A 460 19.69 -16.84 32.74
CA ALA A 460 19.18 -18.12 33.22
C ALA A 460 18.28 -18.82 32.19
N CYS A 461 17.38 -18.06 31.53
CA CYS A 461 16.30 -18.57 30.69
C CYS A 461 16.80 -19.27 29.41
N PRO A 462 16.52 -20.58 29.20
CA PRO A 462 16.95 -21.31 28.01
C PRO A 462 16.49 -20.67 26.68
N LEU A 463 17.31 -20.76 25.63
CA LEU A 463 17.06 -20.18 24.30
C LEU A 463 15.81 -20.74 23.62
N LYS A 464 15.45 -21.99 23.90
CA LYS A 464 14.23 -22.63 23.38
C LYS A 464 12.94 -21.98 23.91
N LEU A 465 13.00 -21.31 25.06
CA LEU A 465 11.86 -20.66 25.73
C LEU A 465 11.58 -19.26 25.18
N ARG A 466 11.17 -19.22 23.91
CA ARG A 466 10.98 -17.95 23.19
C ARG A 466 9.93 -17.05 23.83
N LYS A 467 8.83 -17.60 24.34
CA LYS A 467 7.74 -16.82 24.95
C LYS A 467 8.19 -16.14 26.24
N GLU A 468 8.94 -16.87 27.06
CA GLU A 468 9.48 -16.40 28.33
C GLU A 468 10.53 -15.31 28.09
N ARG A 469 11.48 -15.56 27.17
CA ARG A 469 12.47 -14.56 26.74
C ARG A 469 11.82 -13.31 26.17
N MET A 470 10.79 -13.45 25.33
CA MET A 470 10.02 -12.33 24.78
C MET A 470 9.44 -11.45 25.90
N VAL A 471 8.83 -12.05 26.93
CA VAL A 471 8.26 -11.31 28.06
C VAL A 471 9.35 -10.59 28.86
N LEU A 472 10.47 -11.26 29.13
CA LEU A 472 11.61 -10.68 29.85
C LEU A 472 12.18 -9.46 29.12
N TYR A 473 12.49 -9.60 27.82
CA TYR A 473 12.94 -8.47 27.01
C TYR A 473 11.90 -7.34 27.00
N SER A 474 10.62 -7.65 26.81
CA SER A 474 9.58 -6.63 26.76
C SER A 474 9.45 -5.87 28.09
N ASN A 475 9.58 -6.55 29.23
CA ASN A 475 9.53 -5.91 30.54
C ASN A 475 10.79 -5.09 30.84
N ARG A 476 11.97 -5.57 30.44
CA ARG A 476 13.21 -4.81 30.57
C ARG A 476 13.20 -3.56 29.67
N ALA A 477 12.61 -3.63 28.47
CA ALA A 477 12.34 -2.45 27.64
C ALA A 477 11.45 -1.41 28.33
N GLN A 478 10.46 -1.84 29.12
CA GLN A 478 9.65 -0.91 29.92
C GLN A 478 10.49 -0.16 30.95
N CYS A 479 11.44 -0.85 31.58
CA CYS A 479 12.35 -0.23 32.54
C CYS A 479 13.21 0.82 31.84
N TYR A 480 13.80 0.50 30.68
CA TYR A 480 14.59 1.47 29.90
C TYR A 480 13.80 2.70 29.45
N LEU A 481 12.51 2.56 29.13
CA LEU A 481 11.64 3.72 28.88
C LEU A 481 11.49 4.64 30.11
N LEU A 482 11.35 4.07 31.31
CA LEU A 482 11.27 4.84 32.55
C LEU A 482 12.60 5.52 32.88
N LEU A 483 13.73 4.85 32.58
CA LEU A 483 15.08 5.39 32.71
C LEU A 483 15.47 6.38 31.60
N ARG A 484 14.58 6.68 30.66
CA ARG A 484 14.84 7.57 29.52
C ARG A 484 16.00 7.11 28.63
N ASP A 485 16.20 5.80 28.51
CA ASP A 485 17.14 5.19 27.56
C ASP A 485 16.38 4.59 26.35
N PRO A 486 16.10 5.40 25.31
CA PRO A 486 15.35 4.93 24.16
C PRO A 486 16.11 3.89 23.32
N ASP A 487 17.45 3.96 23.28
CA ASP A 487 18.25 3.04 22.45
C ASP A 487 18.24 1.62 23.04
N ALA A 488 18.31 1.47 24.37
CA ALA A 488 18.12 0.19 25.04
C ALA A 488 16.66 -0.30 24.97
N ALA A 489 15.68 0.61 25.06
CA ALA A 489 14.27 0.25 24.90
C ALA A 489 13.93 -0.27 23.48
N ILE A 490 14.49 0.33 22.43
CA ILE A 490 14.33 -0.14 21.04
C ILE A 490 14.97 -1.52 20.87
N ARG A 491 16.18 -1.71 21.40
CA ARG A 491 16.92 -2.97 21.37
C ARG A 491 16.11 -4.13 21.94
N ASP A 492 15.66 -4.00 23.17
CA ASP A 492 14.92 -5.05 23.86
C ASP A 492 13.53 -5.27 23.26
N SER A 493 12.84 -4.20 22.86
CA SER A 493 11.54 -4.34 22.19
C SER A 493 11.68 -5.06 20.85
N THR A 494 12.73 -4.76 20.08
CA THR A 494 13.03 -5.44 18.81
C THR A 494 13.33 -6.92 19.04
N ARG A 495 14.18 -7.27 20.01
CA ARG A 495 14.43 -8.68 20.36
C ARG A 495 13.16 -9.42 20.77
N ALA A 496 12.29 -8.79 21.56
CA ALA A 496 10.99 -9.35 21.90
C ALA A 496 10.10 -9.58 20.66
N LEU A 497 10.11 -8.66 19.69
CA LEU A 497 9.35 -8.78 18.44
C LEU A 497 9.92 -9.84 17.48
N CYS A 498 11.24 -10.07 17.50
CA CYS A 498 11.86 -11.19 16.81
C CYS A 498 11.43 -12.55 17.40
N LEU A 499 11.17 -12.59 18.71
CA LEU A 499 10.75 -13.79 19.44
C LEU A 499 9.25 -14.09 19.35
N SER A 500 8.43 -13.09 19.04
CA SER A 500 6.98 -13.25 18.97
C SER A 500 6.55 -14.23 17.87
N ASN A 501 5.39 -14.85 18.04
CA ASN A 501 4.78 -15.71 17.03
C ASN A 501 3.30 -15.34 16.88
N PRO A 502 2.88 -14.74 15.74
CA PRO A 502 3.69 -14.38 14.56
C PRO A 502 4.82 -13.36 14.84
N THR A 503 5.82 -13.26 13.96
CA THR A 503 6.88 -12.23 14.06
C THR A 503 6.26 -10.82 14.09
N ASN A 504 6.85 -9.89 14.83
CA ASN A 504 6.38 -8.49 14.93
C ASN A 504 4.94 -8.32 15.46
N SER A 505 4.39 -9.30 16.20
CA SER A 505 2.99 -9.27 16.65
C SER A 505 2.79 -8.84 18.12
N HIS A 506 3.85 -8.84 18.93
CA HIS A 506 3.72 -8.61 20.37
C HIS A 506 3.35 -7.16 20.71
N GLY A 507 2.07 -6.92 21.00
CA GLY A 507 1.51 -5.58 21.20
C GLY A 507 2.21 -4.70 22.23
N LYS A 508 2.60 -5.25 23.39
CA LYS A 508 3.33 -4.47 24.42
C LYS A 508 4.69 -3.99 23.90
N SER A 509 5.41 -4.83 23.15
CA SER A 509 6.70 -4.44 22.58
C SER A 509 6.56 -3.41 21.46
N LEU A 510 5.53 -3.53 20.60
CA LEU A 510 5.23 -2.52 19.58
C LEU A 510 4.97 -1.15 20.22
N TRP A 511 4.13 -1.11 21.25
CA TRP A 511 3.83 0.14 21.96
C TRP A 511 5.06 0.71 22.70
N ARG A 512 5.90 -0.13 23.30
CA ARG A 512 7.13 0.31 23.96
C ARG A 512 8.13 0.87 22.95
N ARG A 513 8.30 0.20 21.81
CA ARG A 513 9.23 0.63 20.76
C ARG A 513 8.76 1.89 20.05
N SER A 514 7.45 2.07 19.83
CA SER A 514 6.92 3.32 19.27
C SER A 514 7.24 4.53 20.15
N GLN A 515 7.08 4.40 21.47
CA GLN A 515 7.44 5.46 22.42
C GLN A 515 8.93 5.78 22.39
N ALA A 516 9.79 4.76 22.30
CA ALA A 516 11.23 4.97 22.19
C ALA A 516 11.63 5.63 20.85
N TYR A 517 10.98 5.25 19.74
CA TYR A 517 11.16 5.91 18.45
C TYR A 517 10.71 7.37 18.48
N ASP A 518 9.58 7.68 19.13
CA ASP A 518 9.13 9.06 19.33
C ASP A 518 10.17 9.90 20.11
N MET A 519 10.74 9.35 21.19
CA MET A 519 11.83 10.01 21.95
C MET A 519 13.08 10.28 21.09
N LYS A 520 13.29 9.48 20.04
CA LYS A 520 14.43 9.62 19.11
C LYS A 520 14.12 10.54 17.91
N GLY A 521 12.89 11.02 17.77
CA GLY A 521 12.44 11.77 16.59
C GLY A 521 12.26 10.89 15.34
N LEU A 522 12.22 9.56 15.50
CA LEU A 522 12.03 8.59 14.43
C LEU A 522 10.54 8.40 14.16
N GLY A 523 9.92 9.45 13.60
CA GLY A 523 8.47 9.54 13.47
C GLY A 523 7.86 8.46 12.57
N LYS A 524 8.56 8.09 11.49
CA LYS A 524 8.13 7.02 10.57
C LYS A 524 8.05 5.68 11.31
N GLU A 525 9.12 5.29 11.97
CA GLU A 525 9.21 4.03 12.70
C GLU A 525 8.20 3.99 13.86
N SER A 526 8.04 5.11 14.57
CA SER A 526 7.01 5.24 15.61
C SER A 526 5.59 5.07 15.05
N LEU A 527 5.29 5.64 13.89
CA LEU A 527 3.98 5.53 13.24
C LEU A 527 3.68 4.09 12.84
N MET A 528 4.64 3.40 12.22
CA MET A 528 4.47 2.02 11.79
C MET A 528 4.24 1.07 12.98
N ASP A 529 5.00 1.23 14.07
CA ASP A 529 4.78 0.45 15.30
C ASP A 529 3.39 0.72 15.92
N CYS A 530 2.90 1.97 15.88
CA CYS A 530 1.56 2.30 16.38
C CYS A 530 0.44 1.70 15.51
N ILE A 531 0.59 1.73 14.19
CA ILE A 531 -0.36 1.12 13.25
C ILE A 531 -0.40 -0.39 13.50
N MET A 532 0.78 -1.03 13.57
CA MET A 532 0.90 -2.46 13.82
C MET A 532 0.34 -2.85 15.19
N PHE A 533 0.54 -2.04 16.22
CA PHE A 533 -0.05 -2.22 17.55
C PHE A 533 -1.59 -2.28 17.49
N ILE A 534 -2.23 -1.39 16.72
CA ILE A 534 -3.69 -1.37 16.57
C ILE A 534 -4.18 -2.57 15.77
N ILE A 535 -3.49 -2.92 14.67
CA ILE A 535 -3.87 -4.07 13.83
C ILE A 535 -3.83 -5.35 14.64
N ASN A 536 -2.74 -5.63 15.34
CA ASN A 536 -2.62 -6.82 16.17
C ASN A 536 -3.61 -6.82 17.33
N GLY A 537 -3.86 -5.66 17.95
CA GLY A 537 -4.88 -5.52 19.00
C GLY A 537 -6.30 -5.88 18.55
N ARG A 538 -6.61 -5.79 17.25
CA ARG A 538 -7.91 -6.17 16.67
C ARG A 538 -8.04 -7.66 16.42
N ILE A 539 -6.94 -8.31 16.02
CA ILE A 539 -6.92 -9.75 15.74
C ILE A 539 -7.25 -10.55 17.02
N TYR A 540 -6.82 -10.08 18.19
CA TYR A 540 -7.14 -10.72 19.47
C TYR A 540 -8.57 -10.48 20.00
N SER A 541 -9.36 -9.61 19.36
CA SER A 541 -10.66 -9.16 19.88
C SER A 541 -11.85 -9.57 19.01
N GLU A 542 -11.74 -10.64 18.21
CA GLU A 542 -12.82 -11.13 17.34
C GLU A 542 -14.15 -11.42 18.09
N THR A 543 -14.12 -11.47 19.42
CA THR A 543 -15.31 -11.60 20.28
C THR A 543 -16.08 -10.28 20.51
N ASN A 544 -15.54 -9.11 20.15
CA ASN A 544 -16.21 -7.81 20.35
C ASN A 544 -16.07 -6.87 19.15
N LYS A 545 -17.19 -6.64 18.44
CA LYS A 545 -17.32 -5.84 17.20
C LYS A 545 -17.01 -4.34 17.31
N ARG A 546 -16.40 -3.84 18.39
CA ARG A 546 -16.00 -2.42 18.54
C ARG A 546 -14.72 -2.28 19.37
N VAL A 547 -13.56 -2.47 18.75
CA VAL A 547 -12.28 -2.11 19.36
C VAL A 547 -12.15 -0.59 19.37
N LYS A 548 -12.33 0.01 20.54
CA LYS A 548 -11.99 1.42 20.76
C LYS A 548 -10.47 1.52 20.72
N ILE A 549 -9.92 2.30 19.78
CA ILE A 549 -8.50 2.63 19.80
C ILE A 549 -8.21 3.37 21.11
N PRO A 550 -7.22 2.94 21.91
CA PRO A 550 -6.85 3.68 23.10
C PRO A 550 -6.48 5.11 22.76
N TYR A 551 -6.97 6.08 23.54
CA TYR A 551 -6.76 7.51 23.27
C TYR A 551 -5.27 7.87 23.12
N TYR A 552 -4.40 7.28 23.94
CA TYR A 552 -2.96 7.48 23.85
C TYR A 552 -2.37 7.06 22.49
N ALA A 553 -2.89 5.98 21.88
CA ALA A 553 -2.41 5.47 20.61
C ALA A 553 -2.92 6.33 19.46
N ALA A 554 -4.19 6.76 19.52
CA ALA A 554 -4.75 7.72 18.56
C ALA A 554 -3.98 9.06 18.59
N ARG A 555 -3.62 9.55 19.79
CA ARG A 555 -2.82 10.77 19.96
C ARG A 555 -1.43 10.62 19.35
N MET A 556 -0.74 9.50 19.62
CA MET A 556 0.58 9.23 19.05
C MET A 556 0.52 9.14 17.52
N ILE A 557 -0.46 8.44 16.97
CA ILE A 557 -0.64 8.35 15.51
C ILE A 557 -0.89 9.72 14.91
N SER A 558 -1.78 10.54 15.49
CA SER A 558 -2.03 11.88 14.98
C SER A 558 -0.76 12.75 15.01
N LYS A 559 0.06 12.65 16.07
CA LYS A 559 1.35 13.34 16.15
C LYS A 559 2.27 12.89 15.01
N GLN A 560 2.49 11.58 14.88
CA GLN A 560 3.44 11.08 13.89
C GLN A 560 2.95 11.27 12.45
N MET A 561 1.64 11.16 12.19
CA MET A 561 1.09 11.44 10.86
C MET A 561 1.37 12.88 10.39
N GLY A 562 1.42 13.85 11.31
CA GLY A 562 1.82 15.22 10.98
C GLY A 562 3.31 15.31 10.64
N VAL A 563 4.17 14.67 11.44
CA VAL A 563 5.64 14.66 11.24
C VAL A 563 6.02 13.93 9.95
N THR A 564 5.34 12.83 9.64
CA THR A 564 5.61 11.99 8.47
C THR A 564 4.76 12.37 7.26
N TRP A 565 4.04 13.49 7.31
CA TRP A 565 3.23 13.92 6.18
C TRP A 565 4.10 14.12 4.95
N LEU A 566 3.64 13.66 3.79
CA LEU A 566 4.45 13.62 2.58
C LEU A 566 4.93 15.01 2.15
N PHE A 567 4.12 16.05 2.40
CA PHE A 567 4.47 17.44 2.12
C PHE A 567 5.04 18.20 3.33
N ALA A 568 5.38 17.54 4.45
CA ALA A 568 5.85 18.24 5.65
C ALA A 568 7.09 19.13 5.38
N ASN A 569 8.04 18.63 4.60
CA ASN A 569 9.23 19.39 4.21
C ASN A 569 8.87 20.58 3.29
N ALA A 570 8.05 20.33 2.26
CA ALA A 570 7.60 21.36 1.32
C ALA A 570 6.84 22.49 2.02
N HIS A 571 5.93 22.11 2.92
CA HIS A 571 5.20 23.01 3.79
C HIS A 571 6.15 23.85 4.64
N SER A 572 7.09 23.23 5.34
CA SER A 572 8.07 23.95 6.16
C SER A 572 8.91 24.95 5.36
N LYS A 573 9.35 24.58 4.15
CA LYS A 573 10.12 25.47 3.26
C LYS A 573 9.26 26.67 2.81
N ALA A 574 8.00 26.43 2.45
CA ALA A 574 7.08 27.48 2.02
C ALA A 574 6.78 28.48 3.14
N THR A 575 6.55 28.01 4.36
CA THR A 575 6.33 28.86 5.54
C THR A 575 7.55 29.75 5.83
N ILE A 576 8.77 29.20 5.78
CA ILE A 576 10.01 29.97 5.99
C ILE A 576 10.20 31.04 4.90
N SER A 577 9.93 30.70 3.64
CA SER A 577 10.00 31.65 2.53
C SER A 577 9.00 32.79 2.69
N HIS A 578 7.78 32.49 3.15
CA HIS A 578 6.78 33.51 3.44
C HIS A 578 7.23 34.45 4.57
N LEU A 579 7.78 33.91 5.66
CA LEU A 579 8.29 34.69 6.79
C LEU A 579 9.43 35.63 6.40
N ARG A 580 10.35 35.19 5.52
CA ARG A 580 11.40 36.06 4.97
C ARG A 580 10.81 37.23 4.18
N LYS A 581 9.81 36.96 3.33
CA LYS A 581 9.13 38.02 2.55
C LYS A 581 8.38 39.02 3.44
N VAL A 582 7.78 38.56 4.53
CA VAL A 582 7.12 39.44 5.51
C VAL A 582 8.15 40.27 6.29
N GLN A 583 9.30 39.69 6.65
CA GLN A 583 10.39 40.43 7.29
C GLN A 583 11.04 41.47 6.37
N GLU A 584 11.13 41.19 5.07
CA GLU A 584 11.64 42.13 4.06
C GLU A 584 10.63 43.24 3.70
N SER A 585 9.34 43.07 4.01
CA SER A 585 8.28 44.06 3.77
C SER A 585 7.91 44.90 5.00
N ASN A 586 8.47 44.61 6.17
CA ASN A 586 8.09 45.22 7.45
C ASN A 586 8.88 46.50 7.80
N ASP A 587 9.37 47.24 6.81
CA ASP A 587 9.85 48.61 7.02
C ASP A 587 8.71 49.65 7.05
N ASP A 588 7.44 49.26 6.86
CA ASP A 588 6.26 50.04 7.25
C ASP A 588 5.01 49.16 7.13
N TYR A 589 4.28 48.92 8.23
CA TYR A 589 2.83 48.65 8.36
C TYR A 589 2.51 47.77 9.59
N GLU A 590 1.68 48.30 10.50
CA GLU A 590 1.12 47.59 11.66
C GLU A 590 0.19 46.44 11.22
N ILE A 591 0.42 45.24 11.77
CA ILE A 591 -0.37 44.04 11.55
C ILE A 591 -1.73 44.19 12.24
N ASN A 592 -2.81 44.28 11.45
CA ASN A 592 -4.19 44.25 11.94
C ASN A 592 -4.96 43.12 11.24
N SER A 593 -4.71 41.87 11.65
CA SER A 593 -5.58 40.73 11.37
C SER A 593 -5.38 39.65 12.44
N ASN A 594 -6.49 39.17 13.02
CA ASN A 594 -6.49 38.16 14.09
C ASN A 594 -6.06 36.76 13.62
N GLU A 595 -6.02 36.51 12.30
CA GLU A 595 -5.59 35.22 11.71
C GLU A 595 -4.06 35.14 11.60
N ASP A 596 -3.38 36.25 11.27
CA ASP A 596 -1.91 36.30 11.17
C ASP A 596 -1.24 36.17 12.55
N GLN A 597 -1.90 36.67 13.60
CA GLN A 597 -1.45 36.49 14.99
C GLN A 597 -1.56 35.02 15.43
N GLN A 598 -2.57 34.28 14.93
CA GLN A 598 -2.78 32.87 15.23
C GLN A 598 -1.72 31.97 14.58
N GLU A 599 -1.36 32.22 13.32
CA GLU A 599 -0.24 31.54 12.63
C GLU A 599 1.11 31.89 13.29
N TYR A 600 1.31 33.12 13.76
CA TYR A 600 2.50 33.55 14.49
C TYR A 600 2.63 32.85 15.86
N ASP A 601 1.52 32.72 16.60
CA ASP A 601 1.48 32.02 17.89
C ASP A 601 1.71 30.51 17.71
N GLU A 602 1.16 29.91 16.66
CA GLU A 602 1.37 28.50 16.31
C GLU A 602 2.83 28.24 15.86
N MET A 603 3.43 29.17 15.13
CA MET A 603 4.86 29.18 14.77
C MET A 603 5.77 29.32 15.99
N MET A 604 5.49 30.25 16.91
CA MET A 604 6.25 30.42 18.16
C MET A 604 6.14 29.17 19.05
N ARG A 605 5.01 28.46 18.97
CA ARG A 605 4.81 27.16 19.61
C ARG A 605 5.63 26.06 18.96
N MET A 606 5.64 25.95 17.63
CA MET A 606 6.46 24.96 16.90
C MET A 606 7.97 25.20 17.02
N MET A 607 8.40 26.47 17.05
CA MET A 607 9.80 26.81 17.34
C MET A 607 10.18 26.53 18.78
N LYS A 608 9.29 26.82 19.76
CA LYS A 608 9.48 26.38 21.14
C LYS A 608 9.48 24.86 21.25
N GLU A 609 8.72 24.12 20.45
CA GLU A 609 8.74 22.66 20.43
C GLU A 609 10.05 22.12 19.86
N LYS A 610 10.58 22.66 18.75
CA LYS A 610 11.92 22.29 18.25
C LYS A 610 13.05 22.63 19.25
N LYS A 611 12.92 23.74 20.01
CA LYS A 611 13.89 24.15 21.03
C LYS A 611 13.72 23.38 22.36
N SER A 612 12.49 23.01 22.74
CA SER A 612 12.15 22.19 23.91
C SER A 612 12.44 20.71 23.67
N ILE A 613 12.36 20.21 22.44
CA ILE A 613 12.90 18.89 22.06
C ILE A 613 14.42 18.86 22.23
N ALA A 614 15.10 20.01 22.15
CA ALA A 614 16.52 20.15 22.47
C ALA A 614 16.82 20.43 23.96
N SER A 615 15.83 20.85 24.78
CA SER A 615 16.06 21.28 26.18
C SER A 615 15.21 20.58 27.25
N GLY A 616 14.29 19.68 26.90
CA GLY A 616 13.65 18.76 27.83
C GLY A 616 12.71 19.34 28.90
N GLU A 617 12.00 20.46 28.66
CA GLU A 617 11.13 21.07 29.68
C GLU A 617 9.63 21.15 29.34
N HIS A 618 8.84 20.64 30.30
CA HIS A 618 7.40 20.75 30.58
C HIS A 618 6.35 20.20 29.59
N ILE A 619 5.83 19.02 29.95
CA ILE A 619 4.51 18.48 29.61
C ILE A 619 3.53 19.02 30.66
N LEU A 620 2.62 19.95 30.34
CA LEU A 620 1.34 20.05 31.08
C LEU A 620 0.22 20.91 30.46
N ASP A 621 0.42 21.69 29.38
CA ASP A 621 -0.65 22.55 28.83
C ASP A 621 -1.11 22.19 27.40
N TYR A 622 -1.25 20.89 27.12
CA TYR A 622 -1.59 20.35 25.80
C TYR A 622 -3.09 20.02 25.59
N HIS A 623 -3.96 20.27 26.57
CA HIS A 623 -5.33 19.75 26.56
C HIS A 623 -6.29 20.46 25.57
N LYS A 624 -6.09 21.75 25.27
CA LYS A 624 -6.99 22.52 24.37
C LYS A 624 -6.68 22.37 22.88
N VAL A 625 -5.41 22.16 22.51
CA VAL A 625 -4.97 22.02 21.10
C VAL A 625 -5.26 20.62 20.56
N ALA A 626 -5.14 19.60 21.41
CA ALA A 626 -5.36 18.21 21.02
C ALA A 626 -6.82 17.89 20.66
N GLN A 627 -7.80 18.67 21.13
CA GLN A 627 -9.22 18.48 20.77
C GLN A 627 -9.53 18.91 19.33
N SER A 628 -8.92 19.99 18.86
CA SER A 628 -9.10 20.52 17.50
C SER A 628 -8.44 19.62 16.45
N SER A 629 -7.21 19.14 16.70
CA SER A 629 -6.50 18.23 15.78
C SER A 629 -7.14 16.84 15.71
N LEU A 630 -7.77 16.36 16.80
CA LEU A 630 -8.47 15.09 16.83
C LEU A 630 -9.76 15.13 15.99
N GLN A 631 -10.46 16.27 15.93
CA GLN A 631 -11.64 16.46 15.07
C GLN A 631 -11.28 16.46 13.58
N LEU A 632 -10.13 17.05 13.20
CA LEU A 632 -9.63 17.05 11.81
C LEU A 632 -9.08 15.69 11.34
N ASN A 633 -8.53 14.87 12.24
CA ASN A 633 -7.87 13.62 11.86
C ASN A 633 -8.68 12.34 12.14
N LEU A 634 -9.81 12.41 12.86
CA LEU A 634 -10.67 11.26 13.13
C LEU A 634 -11.13 10.52 11.86
N PRO A 635 -11.49 11.19 10.74
CA PRO A 635 -11.83 10.52 9.49
C PRO A 635 -10.64 9.81 8.86
N LYS A 636 -9.43 10.39 8.92
CA LYS A 636 -8.18 9.79 8.41
C LYS A 636 -7.79 8.54 9.22
N ILE A 637 -7.94 8.60 10.54
CA ILE A 637 -7.73 7.47 11.44
C ILE A 637 -8.76 6.37 11.15
N GLN A 638 -10.05 6.70 11.01
CA GLN A 638 -11.10 5.75 10.63
C GLN A 638 -10.85 5.11 9.26
N MET A 639 -10.24 5.81 8.31
CA MET A 639 -10.04 5.26 6.96
C MET A 639 -8.87 4.28 6.85
N VAL A 640 -7.73 4.53 7.54
CA VAL A 640 -6.65 3.53 7.70
C VAL A 640 -7.23 2.23 8.32
N ILE A 641 -8.19 2.39 9.20
CA ILE A 641 -8.87 1.32 9.94
C ILE A 641 -9.86 0.50 9.10
N TYR A 642 -10.56 1.12 8.15
CA TYR A 642 -11.60 0.49 7.33
C TYR A 642 -11.11 0.03 5.95
N ILE A 643 -9.97 0.54 5.45
CA ILE A 643 -9.44 0.23 4.12
C ILE A 643 -8.24 -0.73 4.17
N VAL A 644 -7.33 -0.58 5.15
CA VAL A 644 -6.09 -1.39 5.20
C VAL A 644 -6.37 -2.85 5.57
N VAL A 645 -7.41 -3.12 6.38
CA VAL A 645 -7.71 -4.47 6.89
C VAL A 645 -8.36 -5.39 5.83
N PRO A 646 -9.34 -4.95 5.02
CA PRO A 646 -9.88 -5.81 3.95
C PRO A 646 -8.94 -5.95 2.75
N LEU A 647 -8.15 -4.91 2.42
CA LEU A 647 -7.22 -4.96 1.29
C LEU A 647 -5.98 -5.82 1.56
N ALA A 648 -5.53 -5.96 2.81
CA ALA A 648 -4.52 -6.94 3.16
C ALA A 648 -5.00 -8.38 2.89
N PHE A 649 -6.30 -8.66 3.09
CA PHE A 649 -6.91 -9.95 2.76
C PHE A 649 -7.03 -10.16 1.25
N VAL A 650 -7.34 -9.11 0.49
CA VAL A 650 -7.37 -9.15 -1.00
C VAL A 650 -5.95 -9.24 -1.57
N SER A 651 -4.95 -8.61 -0.95
CA SER A 651 -3.55 -8.61 -1.39
C SER A 651 -2.87 -9.96 -1.17
N VAL A 652 -3.16 -10.67 -0.08
CA VAL A 652 -2.68 -12.04 0.14
C VAL A 652 -3.29 -12.99 -0.91
N VAL A 653 -4.58 -12.82 -1.22
CA VAL A 653 -5.27 -13.61 -2.25
C VAL A 653 -4.79 -13.27 -3.68
N PHE A 654 -4.41 -12.01 -3.96
CA PHE A 654 -3.85 -11.61 -5.24
C PHE A 654 -2.40 -12.10 -5.43
N HIS A 655 -1.62 -12.14 -4.36
CA HIS A 655 -0.26 -12.69 -4.36
C HIS A 655 -0.30 -14.22 -4.56
N ASP A 656 -1.25 -14.90 -3.94
CA ASP A 656 -1.49 -16.33 -4.16
C ASP A 656 -2.03 -16.64 -5.57
N PHE A 657 -2.81 -15.73 -6.18
CA PHE A 657 -3.26 -15.85 -7.58
C PHE A 657 -2.12 -15.70 -8.60
N LEU A 658 -1.14 -14.84 -8.32
CA LEU A 658 0.05 -14.66 -9.16
C LEU A 658 1.01 -15.86 -9.05
N LEU A 659 1.08 -16.53 -7.89
CA LEU A 659 1.83 -17.77 -7.71
C LEU A 659 1.08 -19.00 -8.29
N TRP A 660 -0.25 -19.00 -8.28
CA TRP A 660 -1.05 -20.14 -8.78
C TRP A 660 -1.15 -20.18 -10.32
N ASN A 661 -1.08 -19.03 -11.00
CA ASN A 661 -1.04 -18.97 -12.48
C ASN A 661 0.22 -19.57 -13.11
N ALA A 662 1.23 -19.93 -12.33
CA ALA A 662 2.37 -20.72 -12.80
C ALA A 662 2.01 -22.20 -13.09
N SER A 663 0.78 -22.64 -12.81
CA SER A 663 0.37 -24.07 -12.93
C SER A 663 -0.72 -24.37 -13.97
N GLY A 664 -1.17 -23.39 -14.76
CA GLY A 664 -1.86 -23.65 -16.03
C GLY A 664 -3.19 -24.42 -15.98
N VAL A 665 -4.11 -24.11 -15.05
CA VAL A 665 -5.47 -24.71 -15.03
C VAL A 665 -6.56 -23.63 -15.00
N ALA A 666 -7.41 -23.61 -16.03
CA ALA A 666 -8.30 -22.50 -16.39
C ALA A 666 -9.70 -22.48 -15.73
N SER A 667 -10.02 -23.37 -14.78
CA SER A 667 -11.39 -23.56 -14.30
C SER A 667 -11.79 -22.76 -13.05
N GLY A 668 -10.85 -22.11 -12.34
CA GLY A 668 -11.13 -21.36 -11.10
C GLY A 668 -11.70 -19.94 -11.29
N SER A 669 -11.48 -19.33 -12.45
CA SER A 669 -11.74 -17.90 -12.69
C SER A 669 -13.23 -17.53 -12.77
N PHE A 670 -14.09 -18.49 -13.11
CA PHE A 670 -15.52 -18.23 -13.34
C PHE A 670 -16.37 -18.18 -12.06
N ILE A 671 -15.91 -18.80 -10.97
CA ILE A 671 -16.63 -18.87 -9.69
C ILE A 671 -16.29 -17.63 -8.82
N PHE A 672 -15.08 -17.08 -8.94
CA PHE A 672 -14.64 -15.86 -8.24
C PHE A 672 -15.51 -14.64 -8.58
N PHE A 673 -15.90 -14.50 -9.85
CA PHE A 673 -16.73 -13.39 -10.33
C PHE A 673 -18.16 -13.37 -9.75
N ARG A 674 -18.74 -14.56 -9.48
CA ARG A 674 -20.12 -14.68 -8.94
C ARG A 674 -20.21 -14.30 -7.46
N THR A 675 -19.18 -14.60 -6.68
CA THR A 675 -19.18 -14.35 -5.22
C THR A 675 -18.81 -12.91 -4.90
N PHE A 676 -17.90 -12.31 -5.68
CA PHE A 676 -17.43 -10.95 -5.46
C PHE A 676 -18.52 -9.89 -5.71
N TYR A 677 -19.33 -10.06 -6.76
CA TYR A 677 -20.42 -9.12 -7.07
C TYR A 677 -21.66 -9.27 -6.18
N ALA A 678 -21.89 -10.46 -5.59
CA ALA A 678 -23.01 -10.68 -4.66
C ALA A 678 -22.78 -10.03 -3.27
N LEU A 679 -21.53 -9.75 -2.89
CA LEU A 679 -21.17 -9.20 -1.58
C LEU A 679 -21.17 -7.66 -1.53
N ILE A 680 -21.10 -6.99 -2.69
CA ILE A 680 -21.08 -5.52 -2.79
C ILE A 680 -22.39 -4.88 -2.29
N PRO A 681 -23.60 -5.38 -2.61
CA PRO A 681 -24.84 -4.82 -2.07
C PRO A 681 -25.02 -5.07 -0.57
N VAL A 682 -24.56 -6.23 -0.07
CA VAL A 682 -24.60 -6.60 1.35
C VAL A 682 -23.67 -5.71 2.18
N TRP A 683 -22.52 -5.33 1.62
CA TRP A 683 -21.58 -4.39 2.24
C TRP A 683 -22.16 -2.97 2.36
N TYR A 684 -22.89 -2.49 1.35
CA TYR A 684 -23.57 -1.18 1.39
C TYR A 684 -24.77 -1.15 2.33
N MET A 685 -25.51 -2.26 2.48
CA MET A 685 -26.63 -2.35 3.42
C MET A 685 -26.19 -2.33 4.89
N TYR A 686 -24.95 -2.74 5.20
CA TYR A 686 -24.49 -2.91 6.59
C TYR A 686 -23.70 -1.70 7.14
N ASN A 687 -23.18 -0.81 6.28
CA ASN A 687 -22.17 0.19 6.67
C ASN A 687 -22.59 1.66 6.57
N ASP A 688 -23.78 2.00 6.06
CA ASP A 688 -24.18 3.43 5.91
C ASP A 688 -25.57 3.75 6.50
N ARG A 689 -25.68 4.90 7.20
CA ARG A 689 -26.90 5.38 7.89
C ARG A 689 -27.74 6.34 7.04
N SER A 690 -27.46 6.44 5.74
CA SER A 690 -28.27 7.22 4.80
C SER A 690 -29.49 6.41 4.34
N ALA A 691 -30.69 6.76 4.82
CA ALA A 691 -31.94 6.13 4.39
C ALA A 691 -32.17 6.21 2.87
N SER A 692 -31.61 7.23 2.20
CA SER A 692 -31.69 7.45 0.76
C SER A 692 -30.89 6.41 -0.04
N ILE A 693 -29.73 5.98 0.47
CA ILE A 693 -28.84 4.99 -0.17
C ILE A 693 -29.40 3.57 -0.01
N GLN A 694 -30.03 3.27 1.13
CA GLN A 694 -30.69 1.98 1.35
C GLN A 694 -31.86 1.75 0.39
N VAL A 695 -32.63 2.80 0.07
CA VAL A 695 -33.74 2.72 -0.90
C VAL A 695 -33.23 2.54 -2.34
N ILE A 696 -32.10 3.16 -2.69
CA ILE A 696 -31.45 2.99 -4.01
C ILE A 696 -30.86 1.59 -4.13
N ALA A 697 -30.15 1.09 -3.11
CA ALA A 697 -29.59 -0.26 -3.11
C ALA A 697 -30.68 -1.33 -3.16
N SER A 698 -31.79 -1.15 -2.44
CA SER A 698 -32.95 -2.04 -2.50
C SER A 698 -33.60 -2.04 -3.89
N ARG A 699 -33.70 -0.89 -4.57
CA ARG A 699 -34.20 -0.79 -5.95
C ARG A 699 -33.26 -1.42 -6.98
N VAL A 700 -31.95 -1.27 -6.82
CA VAL A 700 -30.95 -1.90 -7.70
C VAL A 700 -30.96 -3.43 -7.55
N VAL A 701 -31.07 -3.94 -6.33
CA VAL A 701 -31.21 -5.39 -6.08
C VAL A 701 -32.51 -5.92 -6.68
N ARG A 702 -33.61 -5.18 -6.58
CA ARG A 702 -34.90 -5.57 -7.18
C ARG A 702 -34.86 -5.56 -8.71
N LEU A 703 -34.26 -4.53 -9.32
CA LEU A 703 -34.04 -4.44 -10.77
C LEU A 703 -33.11 -5.53 -11.31
N PHE A 704 -32.13 -5.97 -10.51
CA PHE A 704 -31.23 -7.06 -10.87
C PHE A 704 -31.94 -8.42 -10.87
N PHE A 705 -32.86 -8.66 -9.93
CA PHE A 705 -33.68 -9.88 -9.88
C PHE A 705 -34.85 -9.89 -10.87
N GLU A 706 -35.35 -8.73 -11.30
CA GLU A 706 -36.47 -8.62 -12.24
C GLU A 706 -36.05 -8.54 -13.72
N SER A 707 -34.75 -8.43 -14.02
CA SER A 707 -34.27 -8.44 -15.41
C SER A 707 -34.35 -9.86 -16.00
N LYS A 708 -35.25 -10.05 -16.98
CA LYS A 708 -35.42 -11.30 -17.76
C LYS A 708 -34.20 -11.72 -18.61
N ALA A 709 -33.07 -11.02 -18.50
CA ALA A 709 -31.87 -11.26 -19.31
C ALA A 709 -31.01 -12.44 -18.84
N CYS A 710 -31.24 -12.99 -17.64
CA CYS A 710 -30.41 -14.09 -17.10
C CYS A 710 -30.93 -15.52 -17.39
N PHE A 711 -31.87 -15.72 -18.32
CA PHE A 711 -32.46 -17.05 -18.57
C PHE A 711 -31.78 -17.88 -19.68
N LYS A 712 -30.57 -17.53 -20.15
CA LYS A 712 -29.95 -18.23 -21.30
C LYS A 712 -28.51 -18.75 -21.12
N LEU A 713 -28.02 -18.93 -19.89
CA LEU A 713 -26.66 -19.46 -19.63
C LEU A 713 -26.61 -20.53 -18.52
N TRP A 714 -27.56 -21.47 -18.50
CA TRP A 714 -27.57 -22.61 -17.57
C TRP A 714 -27.65 -23.94 -18.34
N THR A 715 -26.50 -24.58 -18.56
CA THR A 715 -26.42 -26.01 -18.88
C THR A 715 -25.25 -26.62 -18.09
N ILE A 716 -25.45 -26.79 -16.79
CA ILE A 716 -24.68 -27.73 -15.95
C ILE A 716 -25.73 -28.57 -15.22
N SER A 717 -25.53 -29.89 -15.21
CA SER A 717 -26.48 -30.84 -14.62
C SER A 717 -26.70 -30.54 -13.12
N PRO A 718 -27.94 -30.62 -12.60
CA PRO A 718 -28.26 -30.41 -11.19
C PRO A 718 -27.43 -31.28 -10.22
N ILE A 719 -26.90 -32.40 -10.70
CA ILE A 719 -26.13 -33.38 -9.91
C ILE A 719 -24.71 -32.86 -9.61
N GLU A 720 -24.06 -32.18 -10.55
CA GLU A 720 -22.72 -31.61 -10.36
C GLU A 720 -22.74 -30.37 -9.45
N ALA A 721 -23.82 -29.58 -9.52
CA ALA A 721 -24.04 -28.45 -8.63
C ALA A 721 -24.26 -28.90 -7.16
N ALA A 722 -24.95 -30.03 -6.96
CA ALA A 722 -25.21 -30.59 -5.63
C ALA A 722 -23.95 -31.17 -4.98
N HIS A 723 -23.09 -31.85 -5.75
CA HIS A 723 -21.80 -32.37 -5.26
C HIS A 723 -20.83 -31.25 -4.86
N SER A 724 -20.74 -30.18 -5.66
CA SER A 724 -19.88 -29.03 -5.35
C SER A 724 -20.34 -28.26 -4.11
N LEU A 725 -21.66 -28.11 -3.92
CA LEU A 725 -22.25 -27.44 -2.76
C LEU A 725 -22.07 -28.27 -1.47
N GLY A 726 -22.16 -29.59 -1.56
CA GLY A 726 -21.93 -30.52 -0.44
C GLY A 726 -20.48 -30.49 0.07
N SER A 727 -19.50 -30.39 -0.84
CA SER A 727 -18.08 -30.25 -0.49
C SER A 727 -17.77 -28.86 0.11
N TYR A 728 -18.39 -27.80 -0.41
CA TYR A 728 -18.24 -26.44 0.11
C TYR A 728 -18.86 -26.26 1.50
N LEU A 729 -20.01 -26.87 1.78
CA LEU A 729 -20.66 -26.78 3.09
C LEU A 729 -19.89 -27.57 4.18
N ARG A 730 -19.15 -28.63 3.82
CA ARG A 730 -18.23 -29.32 4.75
C ARG A 730 -17.02 -28.43 5.10
N LEU A 731 -16.45 -27.72 4.12
CA LEU A 731 -15.36 -26.75 4.32
C LEU A 731 -15.81 -25.51 5.13
N PHE A 732 -17.02 -25.00 4.88
CA PHE A 732 -17.59 -23.86 5.62
C PHE A 732 -17.93 -24.21 7.08
N ARG A 733 -18.24 -25.48 7.38
CA ARG A 733 -18.50 -25.96 8.76
C ARG A 733 -17.24 -25.94 9.64
N LEU A 734 -16.06 -26.08 9.04
CA LEU A 734 -14.76 -26.03 9.72
C LEU A 734 -14.34 -24.61 10.11
N PHE A 735 -14.89 -23.56 9.47
CA PHE A 735 -14.38 -22.19 9.63
C PHE A 735 -15.29 -21.19 10.37
N LEU A 736 -16.62 -21.36 10.40
CA LEU A 736 -17.52 -20.27 10.86
C LEU A 736 -18.58 -20.61 11.90
N GLY A 737 -18.66 -21.86 12.38
CA GLY A 737 -19.60 -22.23 13.43
C GLY A 737 -21.09 -22.21 13.00
N PHE A 738 -21.87 -23.09 13.64
CA PHE A 738 -23.27 -23.39 13.31
C PHE A 738 -24.27 -22.22 13.19
N PRO A 739 -24.16 -21.10 13.94
CA PRO A 739 -25.18 -20.04 13.91
C PRO A 739 -25.23 -19.23 12.61
N ILE A 740 -24.13 -19.17 11.86
CA ILE A 740 -24.00 -18.36 10.63
C ILE A 740 -24.65 -19.09 9.45
N ILE A 741 -24.51 -20.41 9.40
CA ILE A 741 -25.12 -21.27 8.38
C ILE A 741 -26.66 -21.20 8.45
N HIS A 742 -27.22 -21.12 9.67
CA HIS A 742 -28.68 -21.05 9.88
C HIS A 742 -29.32 -19.78 9.26
N ARG A 743 -28.61 -18.64 9.27
CA ARG A 743 -29.10 -17.38 8.68
C ARG A 743 -28.94 -17.34 7.17
N LEU A 744 -27.85 -17.90 6.65
CA LEU A 744 -27.61 -18.00 5.21
C LEU A 744 -28.65 -18.87 4.51
N CYS A 745 -29.04 -20.00 5.11
CA CYS A 745 -30.10 -20.86 4.55
C CYS A 745 -31.48 -20.20 4.56
N SER A 746 -31.83 -19.41 5.59
CA SER A 746 -33.10 -18.65 5.61
C SER A 746 -33.17 -17.58 4.51
N VAL A 747 -32.04 -16.93 4.21
CA VAL A 747 -31.96 -15.90 3.17
C VAL A 747 -31.98 -16.50 1.77
N LEU A 748 -31.32 -17.65 1.57
CA LEU A 748 -31.21 -18.29 0.25
C LEU A 748 -32.48 -19.07 -0.14
N LEU A 749 -33.27 -19.56 0.82
CA LEU A 749 -34.48 -20.36 0.55
C LEU A 749 -35.80 -19.58 0.71
N GLY A 750 -35.75 -18.30 1.11
CA GLY A 750 -36.92 -17.43 1.15
C GLY A 750 -38.01 -17.80 2.16
N LEU A 751 -37.67 -18.56 3.22
CA LEU A 751 -38.64 -18.96 4.25
C LEU A 751 -38.62 -18.01 5.44
N LYS A 752 -39.80 -17.67 5.97
CA LYS A 752 -39.92 -16.81 7.16
C LYS A 752 -39.31 -17.51 8.39
N PRO A 753 -38.60 -16.79 9.28
CA PRO A 753 -37.81 -17.39 10.37
C PRO A 753 -38.60 -18.12 11.46
N GLU A 754 -39.94 -18.03 11.43
CA GLU A 754 -40.82 -18.46 12.52
C GLU A 754 -41.32 -19.93 12.38
N PHE A 755 -41.01 -20.61 11.28
CA PHE A 755 -41.42 -22.02 11.05
C PHE A 755 -40.35 -23.09 11.35
N LEU A 756 -39.17 -22.70 11.83
CA LEU A 756 -38.08 -23.65 12.14
C LEU A 756 -37.94 -23.83 13.66
N LYS A 757 -38.76 -24.72 14.24
CA LYS A 757 -38.43 -25.42 15.50
C LYS A 757 -37.61 -26.69 15.20
N PRO A 758 -36.82 -27.19 16.17
CA PRO A 758 -35.66 -28.03 15.88
C PRO A 758 -36.07 -29.49 15.66
N ASN A 759 -36.03 -29.97 14.42
CA ASN A 759 -35.77 -31.38 14.14
C ASN A 759 -35.18 -31.54 12.73
N LEU A 760 -33.95 -31.05 12.56
CA LEU A 760 -33.16 -31.23 11.32
C LEU A 760 -32.77 -32.70 11.08
N ALA A 761 -32.81 -33.55 12.11
CA ALA A 761 -32.41 -34.95 12.01
C ALA A 761 -33.34 -35.79 11.11
N SER A 762 -34.66 -35.50 11.10
CA SER A 762 -35.58 -36.23 10.22
C SER A 762 -35.46 -35.77 8.77
N TYR A 763 -35.21 -34.49 8.53
CA TYR A 763 -34.99 -33.94 7.18
C TYR A 763 -33.70 -34.48 6.54
N TRP A 764 -32.62 -34.62 7.32
CA TRP A 764 -31.37 -35.20 6.85
C TRP A 764 -31.49 -36.72 6.59
N ALA A 765 -32.27 -37.43 7.40
CA ALA A 765 -32.56 -38.84 7.19
C ALA A 765 -33.39 -39.09 5.91
N ASP A 766 -34.32 -38.19 5.58
CA ASP A 766 -35.15 -38.28 4.36
C ASP A 766 -34.36 -37.89 3.10
N PHE A 767 -33.42 -36.94 3.23
CA PHE A 767 -32.49 -36.56 2.18
C PHE A 767 -31.52 -37.70 1.84
N ASN A 768 -30.90 -38.35 2.83
CA ASN A 768 -30.02 -39.49 2.60
C ASN A 768 -30.75 -40.70 2.01
N ARG A 769 -32.03 -40.90 2.34
CA ARG A 769 -32.85 -42.00 1.80
C ARG A 769 -33.22 -41.80 0.33
N ARG A 770 -33.30 -40.55 -0.16
CA ARG A 770 -33.66 -40.22 -1.55
C ARG A 770 -32.49 -40.27 -2.53
N TYR A 771 -31.26 -40.14 -2.05
CA TYR A 771 -30.09 -39.95 -2.93
C TYR A 771 -28.99 -41.02 -2.78
N SER A 772 -29.24 -42.10 -2.02
CA SER A 772 -28.41 -43.32 -1.93
C SER A 772 -26.89 -43.06 -1.93
N ILE A 773 -26.41 -42.25 -0.98
CA ILE A 773 -24.98 -41.91 -0.86
C ILE A 773 -24.32 -42.89 0.14
N PRO A 774 -23.20 -43.57 -0.20
CA PRO A 774 -22.54 -44.52 0.70
C PRO A 774 -21.92 -43.82 1.93
N SER A 775 -21.85 -44.52 3.06
CA SER A 775 -21.26 -44.01 4.31
C SER A 775 -19.72 -43.97 4.27
N ASP A 776 -19.13 -43.07 5.09
CA ASP A 776 -17.71 -42.68 5.18
C ASP A 776 -16.66 -43.80 5.48
N ALA A 777 -17.00 -45.09 5.37
CA ALA A 777 -16.10 -46.21 5.67
C ALA A 777 -15.26 -46.70 4.46
N ASP A 778 -15.57 -46.29 3.23
CA ASP A 778 -14.94 -46.85 2.01
C ASP A 778 -13.88 -45.93 1.35
N LEU A 779 -13.54 -44.78 1.93
CA LEU A 779 -12.60 -43.80 1.35
C LEU A 779 -11.18 -43.81 1.96
N ILE A 780 -10.86 -44.81 2.80
CA ILE A 780 -9.49 -45.09 3.24
C ILE A 780 -8.96 -46.28 2.45
N ARG A 781 -8.69 -46.07 1.16
CA ARG A 781 -7.84 -46.90 0.28
C ARG A 781 -7.90 -46.28 -1.10
N PHE A 782 -6.93 -45.46 -1.47
CA PHE A 782 -6.38 -45.36 -2.84
C PHE A 782 -5.33 -44.26 -2.86
N ASP A 783 -4.10 -44.62 -2.44
CA ASP A 783 -2.89 -43.88 -2.76
C ASP A 783 -1.70 -44.84 -2.65
N ILE A 784 -1.38 -45.62 -3.71
CA ILE A 784 -0.02 -46.12 -4.04
C ILE A 784 0.02 -46.49 -5.54
N GLY A 785 0.75 -45.71 -6.33
CA GLY A 785 1.74 -46.20 -7.31
C GLY A 785 1.31 -46.63 -8.73
N GLY A 786 1.90 -45.94 -9.72
CA GLY A 786 2.72 -46.61 -10.74
C GLY A 786 2.06 -47.12 -12.03
N ASP A 787 2.31 -46.39 -13.11
CA ASP A 787 2.68 -46.85 -14.47
C ASP A 787 1.70 -47.69 -15.32
N GLY A 788 1.70 -47.41 -16.63
CA GLY A 788 1.41 -48.39 -17.67
C GLY A 788 -0.05 -48.69 -18.08
N SER A 789 -0.40 -48.19 -19.28
CA SER A 789 -1.27 -48.82 -20.31
C SER A 789 -2.73 -49.22 -20.02
N LEU A 790 -3.64 -48.54 -20.73
CA LEU A 790 -4.68 -49.10 -21.62
C LEU A 790 -5.08 -50.59 -21.42
N ARG A 791 -6.34 -50.82 -21.00
CA ARG A 791 -7.44 -51.37 -21.83
C ARG A 791 -8.65 -51.82 -21.01
N GLU A 792 -9.82 -51.39 -21.50
CA GLU A 792 -11.10 -52.11 -21.62
C GLU A 792 -11.44 -53.22 -20.61
N LYS A 793 -12.43 -52.97 -19.74
CA LYS A 793 -13.85 -53.31 -19.98
C LYS A 793 -14.77 -52.64 -18.98
#